data_AF-A0A7H8W8L2-F1
#
_entry.id   AF-A0A7H8W8L2-F1
#
_cell.length_a   1.000
_cell.length_b   1.000
_cell.length_c   1.000
_cell.angle_alpha   90.00
_cell.angle_beta   90.00
_cell.angle_gamma   90.00
#
_symmetry.space_group_name_H-M   'P 1'
#
loop_
_entity.id
_entity.type
_entity.pdbx_description
1 polymer ?
#
loop_
_entity_poly.entity_id
_entity_poly.type
_entity_poly.pdbx_seq_one_letter_code
_entity_poly.pdbx_strand_id
1 'polypeptide(L)'
;MKINITPRLFHITKALVCFLLLFASSVYAQDPPQYGTPFAGVPDTRDVNMYQVHIRPFSANGDLAGVTARLDNIKALGTNVIYLMPIFPHGTDSRSSASPYCIKDFKAVGSEYGSLADLRTLVDGAHSRGMAVILDIAINGTSWDNVWIASHPEYYKRTGTTIQQLGNFSDIAALDLNSSATRAAIKDAMRYWIFAANIDGYRCDYANNPPLDFWSEVNSNLRSITSHNLLMLAEGDRQENFQVGFDMNYGDRWFHSGLYDIANGGPVSQRIQDQTTYEYAKATGNQQIVRYTGNHDTYTNDDGVRRPFVVFKNHNGIVANFLVSAYMRGVPFLMSGQEIDYEPKTDWPWTNFKFNWSQNPTAAADFAKILNFRTTSAAIRRGDLTTYANDDISIFTKTLGSEKVIVMSNLRNAAKSYVIPAALAGTYVDPYNNNASVTLTAGSTRNFAAYEYLVLTNTNAPVVTVTGVSVSPTTVTVGLGSTQQLNATIAPANATNQNVTWTSSNTAVATVNASGLVTAVAAGTATITVKTVDGNKTATSAITVAAIPVSSVAVSPTSASLYAGNTQQLTATISPVNATNKNVTWSSSNTAIATVNSSGLVTAVSAGTATITATTQDGNKTASTTITVNLNTNFTVYFYKPSNWGTGIKIYYWNALPTGVLATVNWPGVNMTDAGNGWYSYTFTNVTSTNLIFNDGTNQTADLSRDKNGWYMNNAWYDSNPGTGVAVTSVSLSPTTASLNVGGIQQLTPTILPANATNKSVTYSSNNTAVATVNASGLITAVANGTATITVATVDGNKTSTCLVSVTTASGGGNYYTIKNRWTGAYLSDAGTNTGYGTSVSGNNYKWQKIAIDATYFVLKNVATGELMNIEGQTGNVQCNITDTTFWSAQWSSDYTDGTWVRLRNRWQTGNIIHIENQTGAAQYGNSQDGWYSAQWQLEPTTVGTSKMALNVEEVSKTEPVIGIYPNPATNNVFNILMPELASGDTAEIFVSDLNGRTLITERLSSSGQINHHLSSGVYIVNIISKDFNVTKKLIVK
;
A
#
# COMPACT_ATOMS: atom_id res chain seq x y z
N MET A 1 -7.45 40.73 59.47
CA MET A 1 -6.34 40.92 58.53
C MET A 1 -6.14 39.59 57.80
N LYS A 2 -6.15 39.62 56.45
CA LYS A 2 -5.94 38.47 55.54
C LYS A 2 -4.66 37.71 55.93
N ILE A 3 -4.58 36.39 55.76
CA ILE A 3 -4.24 35.74 54.49
C ILE A 3 -4.84 34.32 54.44
N ASN A 4 -5.54 34.03 53.33
CA ASN A 4 -6.12 32.74 52.96
C ASN A 4 -5.04 31.77 52.47
N ILE A 5 -5.13 30.51 52.91
CA ILE A 5 -4.52 29.35 52.24
C ILE A 5 -5.66 28.57 51.60
N THR A 6 -5.63 28.41 50.28
CA THR A 6 -6.54 27.55 49.49
C THR A 6 -5.70 26.54 48.71
N PRO A 7 -6.14 25.28 48.56
CA PRO A 7 -5.37 24.26 47.86
C PRO A 7 -5.67 24.31 46.36
N ARG A 8 -4.69 24.73 45.54
CA ARG A 8 -4.69 24.52 44.09
C ARG A 8 -3.79 23.32 43.75
N LEU A 9 -4.32 22.12 43.94
CA LEU A 9 -3.71 20.89 43.39
C LEU A 9 -4.77 19.90 42.87
N PHE A 10 -5.83 20.42 42.24
CA PHE A 10 -6.90 19.58 41.66
C PHE A 10 -7.44 20.07 40.30
N HIS A 11 -6.73 20.96 39.60
CA HIS A 11 -7.19 21.51 38.30
C HIS A 11 -6.16 21.48 37.16
N ILE A 12 -4.99 20.85 37.30
CA ILE A 12 -3.98 20.78 36.23
C ILE A 12 -4.02 19.44 35.46
N THR A 13 -4.67 18.40 35.99
CA THR A 13 -4.81 17.09 35.33
C THR A 13 -6.02 16.94 34.42
N LYS A 14 -6.92 17.93 34.33
CA LYS A 14 -8.00 17.96 33.31
C LYS A 14 -7.69 18.84 32.10
N ALA A 15 -6.79 19.82 32.23
CA ALA A 15 -6.35 20.64 31.09
C ALA A 15 -5.34 19.88 30.20
N LEU A 16 -4.49 19.03 30.77
CA LEU A 16 -3.52 18.25 29.99
C LEU A 16 -4.13 17.04 29.27
N VAL A 17 -5.28 16.54 29.74
CA VAL A 17 -6.03 15.46 29.07
C VAL A 17 -6.99 16.00 28.01
N CYS A 18 -7.51 17.23 28.16
CA CYS A 18 -8.28 17.89 27.11
C CYS A 18 -7.42 18.53 26.00
N PHE A 19 -6.14 18.83 26.24
CA PHE A 19 -5.23 19.34 25.19
C PHE A 19 -4.57 18.22 24.36
N LEU A 20 -4.58 16.98 24.85
CA LEU A 20 -4.12 15.78 24.13
C LEU A 20 -5.26 14.97 23.48
N LEU A 21 -6.52 15.43 23.60
CA LEU A 21 -7.69 14.88 22.90
C LEU A 21 -8.27 15.82 21.83
N LEU A 22 -7.63 16.96 21.56
CA LEU A 22 -8.02 17.91 20.51
C LEU A 22 -7.17 17.82 19.22
N PHE A 23 -6.26 16.85 19.13
CA PHE A 23 -5.63 16.42 17.86
C PHE A 23 -6.05 15.01 17.45
N ALA A 24 -7.27 14.62 17.79
CA ALA A 24 -8.00 13.57 17.10
C ALA A 24 -9.03 14.20 16.14
N SER A 25 -8.62 15.23 15.40
CA SER A 25 -9.29 15.57 14.15
C SER A 25 -8.95 14.47 13.17
N SER A 26 -9.92 13.57 12.96
CA SER A 26 -10.13 12.77 11.75
C SER A 26 -8.85 12.37 11.02
N VAL A 27 -8.54 11.08 11.08
CA VAL A 27 -7.76 10.41 10.04
C VAL A 27 -8.54 10.57 8.73
N TYR A 28 -8.44 11.73 8.09
CA TYR A 28 -8.63 11.82 6.66
C TYR A 28 -7.45 11.04 6.09
N ALA A 29 -7.71 10.07 5.22
CA ALA A 29 -6.72 9.78 4.19
C ALA A 29 -6.37 11.14 3.58
N GLN A 30 -5.09 11.53 3.60
CA GLN A 30 -4.69 12.80 3.02
C GLN A 30 -5.22 12.84 1.59
N ASP A 31 -5.83 13.97 1.21
CA ASP A 31 -6.16 14.25 -0.18
C ASP A 31 -4.92 13.93 -1.03
N PRO A 32 -5.08 13.25 -2.19
CA PRO A 32 -3.93 13.01 -3.04
C PRO A 32 -3.32 14.35 -3.48
N PRO A 33 -2.04 14.38 -3.88
CA PRO A 33 -1.45 15.58 -4.43
C PRO A 33 -2.31 16.12 -5.59
N GLN A 34 -2.53 17.44 -5.61
CA GLN A 34 -3.27 18.08 -6.68
C GLN A 34 -2.64 17.76 -8.03
N TYR A 35 -3.42 17.15 -8.92
CA TYR A 35 -3.09 17.02 -10.32
C TYR A 35 -3.46 18.29 -11.07
N GLY A 36 -2.52 18.80 -11.88
CA GLY A 36 -2.77 19.99 -12.70
C GLY A 36 -3.01 21.26 -11.88
N THR A 37 -3.43 22.32 -12.57
CA THR A 37 -3.88 23.56 -11.93
C THR A 37 -5.40 23.55 -11.87
N PRO A 38 -6.02 23.81 -10.70
CA PRO A 38 -7.47 23.94 -10.59
C PRO A 38 -8.03 24.87 -11.66
N PHE A 39 -9.06 24.41 -12.37
CA PHE A 39 -9.59 25.15 -13.50
C PHE A 39 -10.39 26.36 -13.03
N ALA A 40 -9.83 27.54 -13.26
CA ALA A 40 -10.48 28.80 -12.87
C ALA A 40 -11.71 29.14 -13.73
N GLY A 41 -11.90 28.45 -14.87
CA GLY A 41 -12.94 28.74 -15.85
C GLY A 41 -14.30 28.07 -15.60
N VAL A 42 -14.53 27.51 -14.41
CA VAL A 42 -15.84 26.97 -14.03
C VAL A 42 -16.88 28.09 -14.08
N PRO A 43 -17.95 27.97 -14.89
CA PRO A 43 -18.90 29.05 -15.12
C PRO A 43 -19.82 29.29 -13.92
N ASP A 44 -20.37 30.51 -13.80
CA ASP A 44 -21.57 30.74 -12.99
C ASP A 44 -22.68 29.81 -13.49
N THR A 45 -23.45 29.24 -12.58
CA THR A 45 -24.53 28.28 -12.87
C THR A 45 -25.51 28.77 -13.93
N ARG A 46 -25.79 30.08 -14.00
CA ARG A 46 -26.68 30.65 -15.03
C ARG A 46 -26.04 30.68 -16.42
N ASP A 47 -24.72 30.60 -16.52
CA ASP A 47 -23.98 30.55 -17.78
C ASP A 47 -23.71 29.13 -18.26
N VAL A 48 -24.04 28.10 -17.47
CA VAL A 48 -23.85 26.70 -17.85
C VAL A 48 -24.66 26.34 -19.09
N ASN A 49 -24.01 25.71 -20.05
CA ASN A 49 -24.57 24.91 -21.13
C ASN A 49 -23.99 23.50 -20.98
N MET A 50 -24.83 22.55 -20.54
CA MET A 50 -24.39 21.23 -20.10
C MET A 50 -24.56 20.18 -21.19
N TYR A 51 -23.56 19.31 -21.32
CA TYR A 51 -23.59 18.18 -22.24
C TYR A 51 -23.32 16.87 -21.48
N GLN A 52 -24.29 15.95 -21.46
CA GLN A 52 -24.15 14.62 -20.89
C GLN A 52 -23.50 13.66 -21.89
N VAL A 53 -22.42 13.02 -21.47
CA VAL A 53 -21.68 12.04 -22.26
C VAL A 53 -22.08 10.62 -21.87
N HIS A 54 -22.70 9.91 -22.81
CA HIS A 54 -23.02 8.51 -22.69
C HIS A 54 -21.84 7.65 -23.18
N ILE A 55 -20.90 7.33 -22.28
CA ILE A 55 -19.53 6.89 -22.64
C ILE A 55 -19.51 5.61 -23.49
N ARG A 56 -20.19 4.54 -23.06
CA ARG A 56 -20.18 3.24 -23.77
C ARG A 56 -20.60 3.35 -25.25
N PRO A 57 -21.69 4.03 -25.62
CA PRO A 57 -22.04 4.21 -27.03
C PRO A 57 -21.30 5.35 -27.73
N PHE A 58 -20.52 6.18 -27.01
CA PHE A 58 -19.98 7.43 -27.54
C PHE A 58 -18.97 7.25 -28.68
N SER A 59 -18.19 6.18 -28.66
CA SER A 59 -17.15 5.90 -29.66
C SER A 59 -17.12 4.41 -30.01
N ALA A 60 -16.34 4.05 -31.03
CA ALA A 60 -16.15 2.65 -31.41
C ALA A 60 -15.68 1.79 -30.23
N ASN A 61 -14.77 2.32 -29.40
CA ASN A 61 -14.28 1.64 -28.20
C ASN A 61 -15.21 1.81 -26.99
N GLY A 62 -15.93 2.94 -26.89
CA GLY A 62 -16.78 3.25 -25.74
C GLY A 62 -16.01 3.67 -24.49
N ASP A 63 -14.93 4.42 -24.68
CA ASP A 63 -13.94 4.78 -23.66
C ASP A 63 -13.73 6.31 -23.54
N LEU A 64 -12.95 6.75 -22.55
CA LEU A 64 -12.63 8.16 -22.30
C LEU A 64 -11.79 8.77 -23.44
N ALA A 65 -10.95 7.98 -24.10
CA ALA A 65 -10.20 8.43 -25.28
C ALA A 65 -11.12 8.81 -26.44
N GLY A 66 -12.18 8.02 -26.67
CA GLY A 66 -13.21 8.33 -27.65
C GLY A 66 -13.98 9.62 -27.36
N VAL A 67 -14.22 9.93 -26.08
CA VAL A 67 -14.80 11.22 -25.67
C VAL A 67 -13.82 12.36 -25.93
N THR A 68 -12.56 12.18 -25.52
CA THR A 68 -11.48 13.15 -25.71
C THR A 68 -11.34 13.56 -27.18
N ALA A 69 -11.43 12.60 -28.09
CA ALA A 69 -11.33 12.82 -29.54
C ALA A 69 -12.43 13.73 -30.12
N ARG A 70 -13.55 13.93 -29.41
CA ARG A 70 -14.67 14.78 -29.86
C ARG A 70 -14.87 16.04 -29.02
N LEU A 71 -13.92 16.42 -28.17
CA LEU A 71 -14.06 17.63 -27.35
C LEU A 71 -14.26 18.90 -28.19
N ASP A 72 -13.67 18.98 -29.38
CA ASP A 72 -13.90 20.09 -30.32
C ASP A 72 -15.34 20.10 -30.86
N ASN A 73 -15.93 18.94 -31.13
CA ASN A 73 -17.33 18.84 -31.54
C ASN A 73 -18.27 19.25 -30.40
N ILE A 74 -17.99 18.78 -29.18
CA ILE A 74 -18.77 19.16 -27.99
C ILE A 74 -18.68 20.67 -27.77
N LYS A 75 -17.47 21.26 -27.89
CA LYS A 75 -17.27 22.70 -27.76
C LYS A 75 -18.01 23.49 -28.84
N ALA A 76 -18.02 23.00 -30.08
CA ALA A 76 -18.68 23.65 -31.21
C ALA A 76 -20.21 23.78 -31.04
N LEU A 77 -20.82 22.92 -30.22
CA LEU A 77 -22.23 23.05 -29.81
C LEU A 77 -22.48 24.27 -28.90
N GLY A 78 -21.44 24.95 -28.39
CA GLY A 78 -21.59 26.01 -27.39
C GLY A 78 -21.59 25.50 -25.95
N THR A 79 -21.18 24.24 -25.73
CA THR A 79 -21.03 23.62 -24.41
C THR A 79 -19.89 24.25 -23.61
N ASN A 80 -20.09 24.38 -22.31
CA ASN A 80 -19.05 24.79 -21.36
C ASN A 80 -18.99 23.93 -20.09
N VAL A 81 -19.88 22.94 -19.93
CA VAL A 81 -19.79 21.91 -18.88
C VAL A 81 -20.06 20.54 -19.49
N ILE A 82 -19.11 19.63 -19.34
CA ILE A 82 -19.24 18.22 -19.68
C ILE A 82 -19.64 17.46 -18.42
N TYR A 83 -20.70 16.68 -18.53
CA TYR A 83 -21.12 15.74 -17.52
C TYR A 83 -20.81 14.33 -18.01
N LEU A 84 -19.82 13.69 -17.39
CA LEU A 84 -19.48 12.30 -17.66
C LEU A 84 -20.36 11.39 -16.80
N MET A 85 -21.06 10.44 -17.44
CA MET A 85 -21.70 9.31 -16.76
C MET A 85 -20.67 8.47 -15.96
N PRO A 86 -21.10 7.57 -15.04
CA PRO A 86 -20.17 6.91 -14.12
C PRO A 86 -19.00 6.22 -14.83
N ILE A 87 -17.78 6.53 -14.38
CA ILE A 87 -16.51 6.03 -14.96
C ILE A 87 -15.87 4.90 -14.14
N PHE A 88 -16.59 4.39 -13.15
CA PHE A 88 -16.05 3.44 -12.17
C PHE A 88 -16.10 2.00 -12.69
N PRO A 89 -15.28 1.08 -12.16
CA PRO A 89 -15.50 -0.34 -12.42
C PRO A 89 -16.87 -0.75 -11.88
N HIS A 90 -17.58 -1.55 -12.68
CA HIS A 90 -18.85 -2.15 -12.28
C HIS A 90 -18.64 -3.51 -11.59
N GLY A 91 -19.64 -3.97 -10.85
CA GLY A 91 -19.61 -5.26 -10.17
C GLY A 91 -19.66 -6.46 -11.10
N THR A 92 -18.98 -7.54 -10.73
CA THR A 92 -18.76 -8.72 -11.60
C THR A 92 -19.21 -10.05 -10.99
N ASP A 93 -19.63 -10.05 -9.73
CA ASP A 93 -20.18 -11.26 -9.10
C ASP A 93 -21.60 -11.57 -9.56
N SER A 94 -22.12 -12.72 -9.15
CA SER A 94 -23.42 -13.23 -9.58
C SER A 94 -24.61 -12.39 -9.10
N ARG A 95 -24.41 -11.49 -8.14
CA ARG A 95 -25.45 -10.58 -7.64
C ARG A 95 -25.38 -9.21 -8.27
N SER A 96 -24.22 -8.80 -8.80
CA SER A 96 -24.03 -7.50 -9.43
C SER A 96 -24.43 -7.52 -10.91
N SER A 97 -24.47 -6.34 -11.53
CA SER A 97 -24.77 -6.17 -12.94
C SER A 97 -23.71 -5.34 -13.64
N ALA A 98 -23.70 -5.37 -14.98
CA ALA A 98 -22.84 -4.51 -15.78
C ALA A 98 -23.30 -3.03 -15.81
N SER A 99 -24.24 -2.62 -14.95
CA SER A 99 -24.62 -1.22 -14.77
C SER A 99 -23.42 -0.34 -14.40
N PRO A 100 -23.21 0.82 -15.05
CA PRO A 100 -22.22 1.80 -14.60
C PRO A 100 -22.48 2.35 -13.18
N TYR A 101 -23.71 2.25 -12.71
CA TYR A 101 -24.12 2.67 -11.35
C TYR A 101 -23.93 1.56 -10.31
N CYS A 102 -23.61 0.33 -10.72
CA CYS A 102 -23.24 -0.78 -9.82
C CYS A 102 -21.75 -0.71 -9.47
N ILE A 103 -21.36 0.33 -8.73
CA ILE A 103 -19.96 0.73 -8.51
C ILE A 103 -19.21 -0.26 -7.60
N LYS A 104 -18.13 -0.85 -8.13
CA LYS A 104 -17.24 -1.78 -7.43
C LYS A 104 -16.08 -1.10 -6.69
N ASP A 105 -15.64 0.06 -7.16
CA ASP A 105 -14.59 0.85 -6.53
C ASP A 105 -14.77 2.34 -6.86
N PHE A 106 -15.01 3.16 -5.83
CA PHE A 106 -15.23 4.59 -5.99
C PHE A 106 -13.98 5.40 -6.34
N LYS A 107 -12.78 4.83 -6.24
CA LYS A 107 -11.50 5.54 -6.50
C LYS A 107 -10.72 4.99 -7.70
N ALA A 108 -11.31 4.08 -8.46
CA ALA A 108 -10.73 3.54 -9.67
C ALA A 108 -11.50 3.97 -10.92
N VAL A 109 -10.79 4.11 -12.04
CA VAL A 109 -11.40 4.17 -13.37
C VAL A 109 -11.65 2.73 -13.83
N GLY A 110 -12.86 2.43 -14.29
CA GLY A 110 -13.19 1.12 -14.82
C GLY A 110 -12.35 0.82 -16.04
N SER A 111 -11.77 -0.39 -16.11
CA SER A 111 -10.87 -0.78 -17.20
C SER A 111 -11.51 -0.72 -18.58
N GLU A 112 -12.84 -0.79 -18.67
CA GLU A 112 -13.59 -0.58 -19.91
C GLU A 112 -13.50 0.86 -20.45
N TYR A 113 -13.26 1.84 -19.58
CA TYR A 113 -13.21 3.26 -19.93
C TYR A 113 -11.78 3.77 -20.12
N GLY A 114 -10.78 3.01 -19.66
CA GLY A 114 -9.36 3.36 -19.70
C GLY A 114 -8.76 3.46 -18.29
N SER A 115 -7.95 4.49 -18.07
CA SER A 115 -7.19 4.70 -16.84
C SER A 115 -7.41 6.10 -16.25
N LEU A 116 -6.88 6.35 -15.05
CA LEU A 116 -6.83 7.70 -14.47
C LEU A 116 -6.09 8.70 -15.38
N ALA A 117 -5.08 8.25 -16.14
CA ALA A 117 -4.36 9.10 -17.08
C ALA A 117 -5.24 9.53 -18.27
N ASP A 118 -6.13 8.64 -18.73
CA ASP A 118 -7.08 8.96 -19.81
C ASP A 118 -8.14 9.96 -19.32
N LEU A 119 -8.62 9.81 -18.09
CA LEU A 119 -9.50 10.79 -17.46
C LEU A 119 -8.83 12.16 -17.35
N ARG A 120 -7.59 12.21 -16.87
CA ARG A 120 -6.80 13.44 -16.78
C ARG A 120 -6.60 14.10 -18.14
N THR A 121 -6.32 13.30 -19.17
CA THR A 121 -6.18 13.79 -20.55
C THR A 121 -7.49 14.40 -21.07
N LEU A 122 -8.63 13.78 -20.77
CA LEU A 122 -9.94 14.32 -21.10
C LEU A 122 -10.19 15.64 -20.38
N VAL A 123 -9.95 15.70 -19.07
CA VAL A 123 -10.14 16.89 -18.23
C VAL A 123 -9.25 18.05 -18.71
N ASP A 124 -7.95 17.83 -18.89
CA ASP A 124 -7.03 18.83 -19.44
C ASP A 124 -7.46 19.29 -20.84
N GLY A 125 -7.91 18.35 -21.67
CA GLY A 125 -8.45 18.61 -23.01
C GLY A 125 -9.70 19.50 -22.97
N ALA A 126 -10.58 19.30 -22.01
CA ALA A 126 -11.78 20.09 -21.80
C ALA A 126 -11.46 21.48 -21.23
N HIS A 127 -10.59 21.55 -20.21
CA HIS A 127 -10.12 22.79 -19.59
C HIS A 127 -9.43 23.71 -20.59
N SER A 128 -8.56 23.16 -21.46
CA SER A 128 -7.91 23.94 -22.53
C SER A 128 -8.89 24.56 -23.54
N ARG A 129 -10.13 24.04 -23.61
CA ARG A 129 -11.24 24.54 -24.44
C ARG A 129 -12.23 25.39 -23.65
N GLY A 130 -11.91 25.71 -22.39
CA GLY A 130 -12.78 26.48 -21.52
C GLY A 130 -14.07 25.72 -21.17
N MET A 131 -13.99 24.41 -20.96
CA MET A 131 -15.11 23.58 -20.50
C MET A 131 -14.77 22.92 -19.18
N ALA A 132 -15.67 22.99 -18.21
CA ALA A 132 -15.57 22.26 -16.95
C ALA A 132 -16.02 20.80 -17.14
N VAL A 133 -15.56 19.89 -16.27
CA VAL A 133 -15.93 18.47 -16.26
C VAL A 133 -16.49 18.09 -14.90
N ILE A 134 -17.73 17.61 -14.85
CA ILE A 134 -18.33 17.01 -13.66
C ILE A 134 -18.48 15.50 -13.83
N LEU A 135 -18.28 14.75 -12.74
CA LEU A 135 -18.48 13.30 -12.74
C LEU A 135 -19.83 12.92 -12.17
N ASP A 136 -20.46 11.89 -12.72
CA ASP A 136 -21.53 11.17 -12.05
C ASP A 136 -20.99 10.38 -10.86
N ILE A 137 -21.74 10.31 -9.76
CA ILE A 137 -21.41 9.44 -8.65
C ILE A 137 -22.65 8.87 -7.96
N ALA A 138 -22.68 7.54 -7.84
CA ALA A 138 -23.76 6.77 -7.22
C ALA A 138 -23.45 6.35 -5.79
N ILE A 139 -23.71 7.25 -4.84
CA ILE A 139 -23.31 7.06 -3.43
C ILE A 139 -24.35 6.31 -2.58
N ASN A 140 -25.46 5.88 -3.19
CA ASN A 140 -26.57 5.21 -2.48
C ASN A 140 -26.26 3.76 -2.11
N GLY A 141 -25.29 3.16 -2.78
CA GLY A 141 -24.93 1.75 -2.64
C GLY A 141 -23.69 1.41 -3.44
N THR A 142 -23.29 0.14 -3.40
CA THR A 142 -22.18 -0.39 -4.18
C THR A 142 -22.57 -1.68 -4.88
N SER A 143 -21.71 -2.21 -5.74
CA SER A 143 -21.79 -3.61 -6.14
C SER A 143 -21.62 -4.56 -4.94
N TRP A 144 -22.05 -5.81 -5.10
CA TRP A 144 -21.94 -6.84 -4.06
C TRP A 144 -20.52 -7.41 -3.88
N ASP A 145 -19.64 -7.19 -4.87
CA ASP A 145 -18.23 -7.53 -4.84
C ASP A 145 -17.31 -6.32 -4.60
N ASN A 146 -17.87 -5.20 -4.14
CA ASN A 146 -17.10 -4.04 -3.71
C ASN A 146 -16.23 -4.43 -2.50
N VAL A 147 -14.99 -3.94 -2.45
CA VAL A 147 -14.05 -4.25 -1.36
C VAL A 147 -14.60 -3.90 0.03
N TRP A 148 -15.43 -2.87 0.13
CA TRP A 148 -16.08 -2.46 1.38
C TRP A 148 -17.04 -3.53 1.92
N ILE A 149 -17.61 -4.40 1.09
CA ILE A 149 -18.47 -5.50 1.56
C ILE A 149 -17.70 -6.43 2.51
N ALA A 150 -16.41 -6.67 2.24
CA ALA A 150 -15.57 -7.53 3.08
C ALA A 150 -14.79 -6.75 4.14
N SER A 151 -14.23 -5.59 3.79
CA SER A 151 -13.35 -4.83 4.68
C SER A 151 -14.07 -3.86 5.61
N HIS A 152 -15.24 -3.35 5.19
CA HIS A 152 -16.03 -2.37 5.92
C HIS A 152 -17.53 -2.71 5.89
N PRO A 153 -17.92 -3.92 6.31
CA PRO A 153 -19.31 -4.32 6.20
C PRO A 153 -20.23 -3.43 7.07
N GLU A 154 -19.68 -2.71 8.06
CA GLU A 154 -20.34 -1.65 8.84
C GLU A 154 -20.77 -0.43 8.04
N TYR A 155 -20.32 -0.28 6.79
CA TYR A 155 -20.78 0.81 5.94
C TYR A 155 -22.19 0.59 5.37
N TYR A 156 -22.71 -0.64 5.46
CA TYR A 156 -23.93 -1.06 4.79
C TYR A 156 -25.12 -1.17 5.75
N LYS A 157 -26.32 -0.97 5.19
CA LYS A 157 -27.57 -1.27 5.90
C LYS A 157 -27.67 -2.79 6.12
N ARG A 158 -28.07 -3.19 7.33
CA ARG A 158 -28.20 -4.60 7.70
C ARG A 158 -29.52 -4.91 8.41
N THR A 159 -29.98 -6.14 8.20
CA THR A 159 -30.99 -6.79 9.04
C THR A 159 -30.32 -8.00 9.69
N GLY A 160 -30.05 -7.90 11.00
CA GLY A 160 -29.14 -8.84 11.67
C GLY A 160 -27.72 -8.74 11.10
N THR A 161 -27.17 -9.85 10.64
CA THR A 161 -25.83 -9.90 10.02
C THR A 161 -25.87 -9.73 8.49
N THR A 162 -27.06 -9.65 7.89
CA THR A 162 -27.22 -9.69 6.43
C THR A 162 -27.28 -8.28 5.85
N ILE A 163 -26.38 -7.97 4.91
CA ILE A 163 -26.39 -6.73 4.14
C ILE A 163 -27.64 -6.68 3.25
N GLN A 164 -28.32 -5.53 3.26
CA GLN A 164 -29.56 -5.30 2.52
C GLN A 164 -29.28 -4.73 1.13
N GLN A 165 -30.16 -5.04 0.16
CA GLN A 165 -30.14 -4.41 -1.16
C GLN A 165 -30.74 -3.00 -1.11
N LEU A 166 -30.43 -2.17 -2.11
CA LEU A 166 -30.97 -0.82 -2.21
C LEU A 166 -32.39 -0.84 -2.80
N GLY A 167 -33.42 -0.85 -1.96
CA GLY A 167 -34.81 -0.82 -2.41
C GLY A 167 -35.11 -1.96 -3.38
N ASN A 168 -35.53 -1.63 -4.60
CA ASN A 168 -35.81 -2.60 -5.66
C ASN A 168 -34.59 -2.94 -6.54
N PHE A 169 -33.43 -2.32 -6.29
CA PHE A 169 -32.19 -2.58 -7.03
C PHE A 169 -31.45 -3.76 -6.39
N SER A 170 -31.78 -4.98 -6.82
CA SER A 170 -31.20 -6.21 -6.26
C SER A 170 -29.70 -6.37 -6.53
N ASP A 171 -29.20 -5.66 -7.54
CA ASP A 171 -27.78 -5.61 -7.93
C ASP A 171 -26.94 -4.64 -7.12
N ILE A 172 -27.55 -3.87 -6.22
CA ILE A 172 -26.89 -2.85 -5.41
C ILE A 172 -27.00 -3.19 -3.92
N ALA A 173 -25.86 -3.28 -3.24
CA ALA A 173 -25.78 -3.36 -1.78
C ALA A 173 -25.96 -1.95 -1.17
N ALA A 174 -26.93 -1.77 -0.27
CA ALA A 174 -27.31 -0.46 0.24
C ALA A 174 -26.33 0.07 1.30
N LEU A 175 -25.80 1.27 1.08
CA LEU A 175 -24.98 1.96 2.07
C LEU A 175 -25.85 2.57 3.18
N ASP A 176 -25.35 2.52 4.42
CA ASP A 176 -25.96 3.21 5.56
C ASP A 176 -25.45 4.66 5.62
N LEU A 177 -26.20 5.55 4.98
CA LEU A 177 -25.86 6.98 4.87
C LEU A 177 -26.06 7.75 6.18
N ASN A 178 -26.55 7.12 7.26
CA ASN A 178 -26.56 7.69 8.60
C ASN A 178 -25.27 7.41 9.38
N SER A 179 -24.50 6.41 8.96
CA SER A 179 -23.23 6.05 9.60
C SER A 179 -22.17 7.11 9.34
N SER A 180 -21.56 7.63 10.40
CA SER A 180 -20.45 8.59 10.30
C SER A 180 -19.25 8.02 9.55
N ALA A 181 -19.00 6.71 9.66
CA ALA A 181 -17.92 6.03 8.97
C ALA A 181 -18.18 5.96 7.45
N THR A 182 -19.41 5.61 7.05
CA THR A 182 -19.84 5.63 5.63
C THR A 182 -19.74 7.04 5.05
N ARG A 183 -20.22 8.05 5.78
CA ARG A 183 -20.11 9.46 5.37
C ARG A 183 -18.66 9.90 5.18
N ALA A 184 -17.77 9.48 6.07
CA ALA A 184 -16.34 9.77 5.95
C ALA A 184 -15.74 9.12 4.68
N ALA A 185 -16.07 7.86 4.41
CA ALA A 185 -15.60 7.14 3.21
C ALA A 185 -16.11 7.78 1.91
N ILE A 186 -17.38 8.21 1.86
CA ILE A 186 -17.94 8.88 0.68
C ILE A 186 -17.27 10.25 0.45
N LYS A 187 -17.09 11.06 1.50
CA LYS A 187 -16.36 12.33 1.39
C LYS A 187 -14.95 12.10 0.87
N ASP A 188 -14.24 11.12 1.41
CA ASP A 188 -12.90 10.75 0.97
C ASP A 188 -12.86 10.33 -0.52
N ALA A 189 -13.82 9.53 -0.98
CA ALA A 189 -13.96 9.16 -2.40
C ALA A 189 -14.25 10.37 -3.31
N MET A 190 -15.13 11.28 -2.90
CA MET A 190 -15.44 12.48 -3.69
C MET A 190 -14.31 13.51 -3.68
N ARG A 191 -13.59 13.66 -2.56
CA ARG A 191 -12.40 14.52 -2.55
C ARG A 191 -11.32 13.99 -3.47
N TYR A 192 -11.12 12.67 -3.49
CA TYR A 192 -10.09 12.03 -4.30
C TYR A 192 -10.10 12.49 -5.76
N TRP A 193 -11.24 12.55 -6.44
CA TRP A 193 -11.25 12.91 -7.87
C TRP A 193 -11.03 14.40 -8.14
N ILE A 194 -11.45 15.28 -7.23
CA ILE A 194 -11.16 16.72 -7.34
C ILE A 194 -9.64 16.93 -7.40
N PHE A 195 -8.89 16.28 -6.50
CA PHE A 195 -7.44 16.39 -6.47
C PHE A 195 -6.74 15.50 -7.50
N ALA A 196 -7.14 14.23 -7.63
CA ALA A 196 -6.45 13.25 -8.46
C ALA A 196 -6.70 13.47 -9.95
N ALA A 197 -7.85 14.00 -10.36
CA ALA A 197 -8.22 14.16 -11.76
C ALA A 197 -8.55 15.61 -12.14
N ASN A 198 -8.48 16.57 -11.20
CA ASN A 198 -8.75 17.98 -11.44
C ASN A 198 -10.19 18.26 -11.93
N ILE A 199 -11.17 17.45 -11.52
CA ILE A 199 -12.56 17.65 -11.94
C ILE A 199 -13.19 18.86 -11.25
N ASP A 200 -14.27 19.37 -11.84
CA ASP A 200 -14.91 20.64 -11.47
C ASP A 200 -16.23 20.45 -10.71
N GLY A 201 -16.52 19.24 -10.25
CA GLY A 201 -17.71 18.95 -9.45
C GLY A 201 -18.37 17.62 -9.79
N TYR A 202 -19.65 17.51 -9.40
CA TYR A 202 -20.38 16.26 -9.41
C TYR A 202 -21.83 16.42 -9.86
N ARG A 203 -22.30 15.41 -10.59
CA ARG A 203 -23.71 15.01 -10.63
C ARG A 203 -23.89 13.88 -9.64
N CYS A 204 -24.75 14.08 -8.64
CA CYS A 204 -25.03 13.11 -7.59
C CYS A 204 -26.29 12.32 -7.91
N ASP A 205 -26.13 11.02 -8.13
CA ASP A 205 -27.21 10.08 -8.44
C ASP A 205 -28.19 9.88 -7.29
N TYR A 206 -29.46 9.74 -7.62
CA TYR A 206 -30.60 9.51 -6.75
C TYR A 206 -30.51 10.35 -5.45
N ALA A 207 -30.22 11.64 -5.61
CA ALA A 207 -29.90 12.56 -4.52
C ALA A 207 -31.06 12.81 -3.54
N ASN A 208 -32.28 12.43 -3.91
CA ASN A 208 -33.43 12.47 -3.01
C ASN A 208 -33.39 11.37 -1.93
N ASN A 209 -32.68 10.25 -2.15
CA ASN A 209 -32.61 9.15 -1.18
C ASN A 209 -31.70 9.46 0.03
N PRO A 210 -30.50 10.05 -0.14
CA PRO A 210 -29.70 10.47 1.01
C PRO A 210 -30.41 11.56 1.84
N PRO A 211 -30.29 11.51 3.17
CA PRO A 211 -30.82 12.55 4.05
C PRO A 211 -30.27 13.95 3.73
N LEU A 212 -31.01 15.00 4.09
CA LEU A 212 -30.58 16.38 3.88
C LEU A 212 -29.32 16.73 4.68
N ASP A 213 -29.21 16.25 5.92
CA ASP A 213 -28.03 16.47 6.76
C ASP A 213 -26.78 15.77 6.21
N PHE A 214 -26.95 14.60 5.56
CA PHE A 214 -25.88 13.95 4.81
C PHE A 214 -25.34 14.88 3.71
N TRP A 215 -26.22 15.45 2.87
CA TRP A 215 -25.79 16.35 1.81
C TRP A 215 -25.21 17.66 2.33
N SER A 216 -25.78 18.22 3.40
CA SER A 216 -25.24 19.40 4.05
C SER A 216 -23.81 19.17 4.50
N GLU A 217 -23.51 17.99 5.07
CA GLU A 217 -22.18 17.61 5.53
C GLU A 217 -21.21 17.38 4.36
N VAL A 218 -21.61 16.61 3.35
CA VAL A 218 -20.78 16.29 2.17
C VAL A 218 -20.48 17.55 1.37
N ASN A 219 -21.50 18.34 1.01
CA ASN A 219 -21.31 19.54 0.20
C ASN A 219 -20.49 20.60 0.95
N SER A 220 -20.69 20.78 2.26
CA SER A 220 -19.85 21.69 3.05
C SER A 220 -18.39 21.22 3.11
N ASN A 221 -18.17 19.91 3.19
CA ASN A 221 -16.82 19.36 3.14
C ASN A 221 -16.15 19.58 1.79
N LEU A 222 -16.84 19.32 0.67
CA LEU A 222 -16.25 19.55 -0.65
C LEU A 222 -15.99 21.04 -0.88
N ARG A 223 -16.92 21.93 -0.48
CA ARG A 223 -16.75 23.39 -0.59
C ARG A 223 -15.66 23.98 0.32
N SER A 224 -15.16 23.23 1.29
CA SER A 224 -13.95 23.62 2.04
C SER A 224 -12.68 23.57 1.19
N ILE A 225 -12.71 22.93 0.00
CA ILE A 225 -11.63 22.96 -0.99
C ILE A 225 -11.66 24.31 -1.70
N THR A 226 -11.06 25.33 -1.07
CA THR A 226 -11.06 26.71 -1.58
C THR A 226 -10.20 26.93 -2.82
N SER A 227 -9.39 25.93 -3.21
CA SER A 227 -8.59 25.99 -4.43
C SER A 227 -9.39 25.70 -5.71
N HIS A 228 -10.60 25.15 -5.60
CA HIS A 228 -11.47 24.84 -6.74
C HIS A 228 -12.80 25.58 -6.64
N ASN A 229 -13.37 25.88 -7.81
CA ASN A 229 -14.78 26.18 -7.94
C ASN A 229 -15.50 24.89 -8.34
N LEU A 230 -16.55 24.50 -7.61
CA LEU A 230 -17.26 23.24 -7.84
C LEU A 230 -18.70 23.49 -8.27
N LEU A 231 -19.17 22.70 -9.24
CA LEU A 231 -20.57 22.59 -9.64
C LEU A 231 -21.18 21.31 -9.06
N MET A 232 -22.20 21.46 -8.22
CA MET A 232 -22.91 20.35 -7.60
C MET A 232 -24.33 20.25 -8.16
N LEU A 233 -24.61 19.16 -8.88
CA LEU A 233 -25.91 18.83 -9.47
C LEU A 233 -26.56 17.65 -8.73
N ALA A 234 -27.74 17.85 -8.16
CA ALA A 234 -28.54 16.77 -7.59
C ALA A 234 -29.45 16.15 -8.66
N GLU A 235 -29.34 14.85 -8.89
CA GLU A 235 -30.42 14.10 -9.54
C GLU A 235 -31.57 13.91 -8.55
N GLY A 236 -32.54 14.80 -8.65
CA GLY A 236 -33.77 14.73 -7.88
C GLY A 236 -34.49 16.08 -7.82
N ASP A 237 -35.80 16.01 -7.60
CA ASP A 237 -36.70 17.16 -7.55
C ASP A 237 -36.92 17.74 -6.15
N ARG A 238 -36.24 17.23 -5.11
CA ARG A 238 -36.36 17.73 -3.74
C ARG A 238 -35.82 19.16 -3.65
N GLN A 239 -36.70 20.12 -3.46
CA GLN A 239 -36.38 21.56 -3.42
C GLN A 239 -35.35 21.91 -2.34
N GLU A 240 -35.36 21.19 -1.22
CA GLU A 240 -34.42 21.36 -0.10
C GLU A 240 -32.97 21.07 -0.49
N ASN A 241 -32.71 20.36 -1.60
CA ASN A 241 -31.35 20.14 -2.11
C ASN A 241 -30.58 21.46 -2.27
N PHE A 242 -31.25 22.53 -2.69
CA PHE A 242 -30.65 23.87 -2.77
C PHE A 242 -30.16 24.41 -1.42
N GLN A 243 -30.89 24.13 -0.34
CA GLN A 243 -30.56 24.63 1.00
C GLN A 243 -29.38 23.89 1.62
N VAL A 244 -29.06 22.69 1.12
CA VAL A 244 -27.94 21.85 1.57
C VAL A 244 -26.75 21.90 0.62
N GLY A 245 -26.64 22.95 -0.19
CA GLY A 245 -25.43 23.28 -0.92
C GLY A 245 -25.31 22.70 -2.32
N PHE A 246 -26.39 22.21 -2.94
CA PHE A 246 -26.42 21.97 -4.38
C PHE A 246 -26.58 23.27 -5.17
N ASP A 247 -25.87 23.38 -6.27
CA ASP A 247 -25.97 24.52 -7.20
C ASP A 247 -27.15 24.33 -8.16
N MET A 248 -27.45 23.07 -8.47
CA MET A 248 -28.42 22.69 -9.46
C MET A 248 -29.22 21.46 -9.05
N ASN A 249 -30.50 21.41 -9.44
CA ASN A 249 -31.33 20.20 -9.39
C ASN A 249 -31.73 19.78 -10.81
N TYR A 250 -31.96 18.48 -10.99
CA TYR A 250 -32.59 17.95 -12.20
C TYR A 250 -34.03 18.46 -12.37
N GLY A 251 -34.38 18.86 -13.59
CA GLY A 251 -35.73 19.25 -14.00
C GLY A 251 -36.61 18.06 -14.36
N ASP A 252 -36.71 17.06 -13.49
CA ASP A 252 -37.53 15.87 -13.77
C ASP A 252 -39.00 16.24 -13.93
N ARG A 253 -39.48 17.19 -13.12
CA ARG A 253 -40.84 17.70 -13.22
C ARG A 253 -41.05 18.50 -14.48
N TRP A 254 -40.08 19.33 -14.87
CA TRP A 254 -40.08 20.04 -16.15
C TRP A 254 -40.32 19.08 -17.32
N PHE A 255 -39.62 17.95 -17.36
CA PHE A 255 -39.82 16.96 -18.41
C PHE A 255 -41.15 16.18 -18.24
N HIS A 256 -41.32 15.47 -17.13
CA HIS A 256 -42.41 14.50 -16.94
C HIS A 256 -43.79 15.14 -16.71
N SER A 257 -43.85 16.24 -15.96
CA SER A 257 -45.10 16.96 -15.64
C SER A 257 -45.31 18.24 -16.46
N GLY A 258 -44.27 18.70 -17.15
CA GLY A 258 -44.32 19.85 -18.05
C GLY A 258 -44.40 19.43 -19.51
N LEU A 259 -43.24 19.17 -20.12
CA LEU A 259 -43.11 18.94 -21.55
C LEU A 259 -43.87 17.71 -22.04
N TYR A 260 -43.87 16.61 -21.28
CA TYR A 260 -44.59 15.39 -21.66
C TYR A 260 -46.12 15.60 -21.65
N ASP A 261 -46.67 16.30 -20.65
CA ASP A 261 -48.11 16.61 -20.63
C ASP A 261 -48.48 17.61 -21.74
N ILE A 262 -47.61 18.58 -22.01
CA ILE A 262 -47.74 19.48 -23.17
C ILE A 262 -47.74 18.68 -24.48
N ALA A 263 -46.84 17.71 -24.67
CA ALA A 263 -46.86 16.90 -25.89
C ALA A 263 -48.18 16.11 -26.05
N ASN A 264 -48.88 15.84 -24.96
CA ASN A 264 -50.16 15.12 -24.91
C ASN A 264 -51.40 16.04 -24.79
N GLY A 265 -51.26 17.34 -25.09
CA GLY A 265 -52.39 18.26 -25.19
C GLY A 265 -52.63 19.16 -23.97
N GLY A 266 -51.84 19.03 -22.91
CA GLY A 266 -51.91 19.91 -21.73
C GLY A 266 -51.62 21.38 -22.07
N PRO A 267 -52.14 22.36 -21.30
CA PRO A 267 -51.99 23.79 -21.57
C PRO A 267 -50.56 24.28 -21.33
N VAL A 268 -49.91 24.82 -22.36
CA VAL A 268 -48.48 25.20 -22.36
C VAL A 268 -48.12 26.16 -21.23
N SER A 269 -48.82 27.29 -21.12
CA SER A 269 -48.43 28.33 -20.15
C SER A 269 -48.59 27.87 -18.71
N GLN A 270 -49.69 27.18 -18.40
CA GLN A 270 -49.94 26.68 -17.06
C GLN A 270 -48.88 25.65 -16.64
N ARG A 271 -48.58 24.66 -17.50
CA ARG A 271 -47.61 23.61 -17.16
C ARG A 271 -46.21 24.12 -16.96
N ILE A 272 -45.77 25.04 -17.81
CA ILE A 272 -44.47 25.69 -17.68
C ILE A 272 -44.40 26.50 -16.38
N GLN A 273 -45.46 27.26 -16.04
CA GLN A 273 -45.50 28.07 -14.83
C GLN A 273 -45.54 27.22 -13.55
N ASP A 274 -46.36 26.16 -13.53
CA ASP A 274 -46.47 25.24 -12.40
C ASP A 274 -45.11 24.63 -12.06
N GLN A 275 -44.41 24.08 -13.06
CA GLN A 275 -43.12 23.44 -12.82
C GLN A 275 -42.05 24.49 -12.48
N THR A 276 -42.00 25.62 -13.17
CA THR A 276 -41.01 26.68 -12.84
C THR A 276 -41.20 27.21 -11.41
N THR A 277 -42.46 27.40 -10.97
CA THR A 277 -42.78 27.89 -9.63
C THR A 277 -42.39 26.87 -8.58
N TYR A 278 -42.74 25.59 -8.81
CA TYR A 278 -42.39 24.51 -7.89
C TYR A 278 -40.87 24.32 -7.82
N GLU A 279 -40.20 24.08 -8.94
CA GLU A 279 -38.79 23.70 -8.94
C GLU A 279 -37.88 24.77 -8.32
N TYR A 280 -38.21 26.06 -8.51
CA TYR A 280 -37.41 27.17 -7.97
C TYR A 280 -37.86 27.66 -6.59
N ALA A 281 -38.86 27.05 -5.95
CA ALA A 281 -39.45 27.56 -4.70
C ALA A 281 -38.44 27.77 -3.56
N LYS A 282 -37.37 26.97 -3.51
CA LYS A 282 -36.30 27.06 -2.50
C LYS A 282 -34.93 27.45 -3.08
N ALA A 283 -34.86 27.75 -4.38
CA ALA A 283 -33.63 28.18 -5.03
C ALA A 283 -33.31 29.64 -4.66
N THR A 284 -32.04 29.95 -4.43
CA THR A 284 -31.55 31.29 -4.09
C THR A 284 -30.36 31.70 -4.95
N GLY A 285 -30.13 33.02 -5.05
CA GLY A 285 -28.96 33.55 -5.76
C GLY A 285 -28.88 33.07 -7.21
N ASN A 286 -27.81 32.35 -7.55
CA ASN A 286 -27.56 31.84 -8.88
C ASN A 286 -28.04 30.39 -9.08
N GLN A 287 -28.58 29.69 -8.08
CA GLN A 287 -28.99 28.29 -8.20
C GLN A 287 -30.00 28.05 -9.35
N GLN A 288 -29.83 26.95 -10.09
CA GLN A 288 -30.58 26.67 -11.32
C GLN A 288 -31.25 25.29 -11.35
N ILE A 289 -32.21 25.13 -12.25
CA ILE A 289 -32.75 23.84 -12.67
C ILE A 289 -32.14 23.44 -14.00
N VAL A 290 -31.65 22.20 -14.09
CA VAL A 290 -31.16 21.60 -15.33
C VAL A 290 -32.36 21.11 -16.14
N ARG A 291 -32.62 21.76 -17.28
CA ARG A 291 -33.77 21.48 -18.14
C ARG A 291 -33.34 20.76 -19.40
N TYR A 292 -34.02 19.64 -19.67
CA TYR A 292 -33.70 18.76 -20.78
C TYR A 292 -34.97 18.39 -21.57
N THR A 293 -34.76 18.03 -22.84
CA THR A 293 -35.76 17.34 -23.67
C THR A 293 -35.54 15.83 -23.74
N GLY A 294 -34.40 15.36 -23.23
CA GLY A 294 -34.07 13.96 -23.04
C GLY A 294 -32.80 13.83 -22.20
N ASN A 295 -32.69 12.70 -21.51
CA ASN A 295 -31.52 12.28 -20.75
C ASN A 295 -31.37 10.75 -20.84
N HIS A 296 -30.29 10.21 -20.30
CA HIS A 296 -30.02 8.77 -20.37
C HIS A 296 -31.18 7.89 -19.85
N ASP A 297 -31.92 8.27 -18.80
CA ASP A 297 -33.06 7.51 -18.29
C ASP A 297 -34.26 7.52 -19.23
N THR A 298 -34.60 8.67 -19.81
CA THR A 298 -35.70 8.78 -20.78
C THR A 298 -35.44 8.00 -22.07
N TYR A 299 -34.18 7.68 -22.38
CA TYR A 299 -33.80 6.85 -23.51
C TYR A 299 -33.71 5.35 -23.17
N THR A 300 -33.55 5.00 -21.89
CA THR A 300 -33.16 3.65 -21.44
C THR A 300 -34.24 2.97 -20.62
N ASN A 301 -34.62 3.61 -19.51
CA ASN A 301 -35.53 3.09 -18.50
C ASN A 301 -37.00 3.42 -18.84
N ASP A 302 -37.22 3.92 -20.05
CA ASP A 302 -38.52 4.23 -20.58
C ASP A 302 -39.27 2.98 -21.07
N ASP A 303 -40.59 3.01 -20.90
CA ASP A 303 -41.56 2.03 -21.43
C ASP A 303 -41.73 2.14 -22.97
N GLY A 304 -40.95 3.03 -23.59
CA GLY A 304 -40.91 3.31 -25.01
C GLY A 304 -41.68 4.58 -25.41
N VAL A 305 -42.39 5.24 -24.48
CA VAL A 305 -43.24 6.41 -24.77
C VAL A 305 -42.65 7.78 -24.40
N ARG A 306 -41.62 7.83 -23.54
CA ARG A 306 -40.95 9.07 -23.08
C ARG A 306 -39.65 9.39 -23.83
N ARG A 307 -39.24 8.59 -24.81
CA ARG A 307 -38.12 8.96 -25.70
C ARG A 307 -38.41 10.28 -26.44
N PRO A 308 -37.43 11.19 -26.65
CA PRO A 308 -37.70 12.51 -27.21
C PRO A 308 -38.39 12.50 -28.57
N PHE A 309 -38.01 11.59 -29.47
CA PHE A 309 -38.66 11.44 -30.78
C PHE A 309 -40.11 10.94 -30.69
N VAL A 310 -40.45 10.16 -29.65
CA VAL A 310 -41.81 9.67 -29.44
C VAL A 310 -42.70 10.77 -28.84
N VAL A 311 -42.15 11.53 -27.89
CA VAL A 311 -42.83 12.64 -27.22
C VAL A 311 -43.03 13.80 -28.21
N PHE A 312 -41.96 14.28 -28.82
CA PHE A 312 -41.95 15.49 -29.66
C PHE A 312 -42.08 15.21 -31.16
N LYS A 313 -42.27 13.95 -31.57
CA LYS A 313 -42.59 13.47 -32.92
C LYS A 313 -41.47 13.57 -33.96
N ASN A 314 -40.67 14.65 -33.97
CA ASN A 314 -39.60 14.85 -34.95
C ASN A 314 -38.53 15.83 -34.43
N HIS A 315 -37.48 16.04 -35.23
CA HIS A 315 -36.38 16.97 -34.97
C HIS A 315 -36.87 18.37 -34.54
N ASN A 316 -37.76 18.98 -35.32
CA ASN A 316 -38.26 20.33 -35.03
C ASN A 316 -38.98 20.39 -33.68
N GLY A 317 -39.74 19.34 -33.33
CA GLY A 317 -40.37 19.23 -32.02
C GLY A 317 -39.37 19.20 -30.87
N ILE A 318 -38.27 18.45 -31.03
CA ILE A 318 -37.20 18.40 -30.02
C ILE A 318 -36.54 19.78 -29.89
N VAL A 319 -36.18 20.42 -31.01
CA VAL A 319 -35.49 21.73 -31.02
C VAL A 319 -36.39 22.83 -30.44
N ALA A 320 -37.67 22.89 -30.80
CA ALA A 320 -38.62 23.87 -30.28
C ALA A 320 -38.78 23.75 -28.75
N ASN A 321 -38.86 22.53 -28.22
CA ASN A 321 -38.95 22.30 -26.78
C ASN A 321 -37.60 22.53 -26.07
N PHE A 322 -36.49 22.26 -26.73
CA PHE A 322 -35.15 22.54 -26.23
C PHE A 322 -34.89 24.05 -26.13
N LEU A 323 -35.33 24.84 -27.12
CA LEU A 323 -35.27 26.31 -27.11
C LEU A 323 -35.92 26.88 -25.85
N VAL A 324 -37.14 26.46 -25.53
CA VAL A 324 -37.86 26.92 -24.33
C VAL A 324 -37.13 26.48 -23.06
N SER A 325 -36.63 25.25 -23.03
CA SER A 325 -35.81 24.72 -21.92
C SER A 325 -34.54 25.55 -21.70
N ALA A 326 -33.91 26.01 -22.77
CA ALA A 326 -32.68 26.79 -22.74
C ALA A 326 -32.89 28.28 -22.38
N TYR A 327 -33.97 28.90 -22.86
CA TYR A 327 -34.09 30.37 -22.89
C TYR A 327 -34.97 30.95 -21.78
N MET A 328 -35.86 30.14 -21.22
CA MET A 328 -36.82 30.66 -20.26
C MET A 328 -36.19 30.94 -18.89
N ARG A 329 -35.80 29.88 -18.19
CA ARG A 329 -35.08 29.95 -16.90
C ARG A 329 -34.51 28.57 -16.55
N GLY A 330 -33.21 28.41 -16.66
CA GLY A 330 -32.51 27.18 -16.28
C GLY A 330 -31.22 26.96 -17.05
N VAL A 331 -30.63 25.81 -16.80
CA VAL A 331 -29.45 25.31 -17.48
C VAL A 331 -29.90 24.36 -18.59
N PRO A 332 -29.63 24.65 -19.88
CA PRO A 332 -29.89 23.70 -20.94
C PRO A 332 -28.99 22.49 -20.80
N PHE A 333 -29.59 21.32 -21.00
CA PHE A 333 -28.94 20.03 -20.94
C PHE A 333 -29.19 19.26 -22.23
N LEU A 334 -28.10 18.89 -22.89
CA LEU A 334 -28.10 18.11 -24.12
C LEU A 334 -27.43 16.76 -23.84
N MET A 335 -28.10 15.66 -24.16
CA MET A 335 -27.51 14.33 -24.07
C MET A 335 -26.85 13.97 -25.40
N SER A 336 -25.68 13.32 -25.33
CA SER A 336 -25.03 12.73 -26.50
C SER A 336 -25.99 11.86 -27.32
N GLY A 337 -26.06 12.11 -28.63
CA GLY A 337 -26.96 11.45 -29.56
C GLY A 337 -28.13 12.34 -30.00
N GLN A 338 -28.55 13.33 -29.20
CA GLN A 338 -29.62 14.24 -29.60
C GLN A 338 -29.21 15.14 -30.78
N GLU A 339 -27.95 15.55 -30.84
CA GLU A 339 -27.37 16.38 -31.89
C GLU A 339 -27.18 15.67 -33.24
N ILE A 340 -27.50 14.39 -33.30
CA ILE A 340 -27.54 13.58 -34.53
C ILE A 340 -28.90 12.92 -34.75
N ASP A 341 -29.93 13.36 -34.02
CA ASP A 341 -31.29 12.81 -34.08
C ASP A 341 -31.34 11.30 -33.81
N TYR A 342 -30.59 10.84 -32.81
CA TYR A 342 -30.68 9.44 -32.39
C TYR A 342 -32.05 9.16 -31.75
N GLU A 343 -32.84 8.30 -32.40
CA GLU A 343 -34.18 7.87 -31.99
C GLU A 343 -34.23 6.54 -31.21
N PRO A 344 -33.48 5.48 -31.59
CA PRO A 344 -33.70 4.16 -31.03
C PRO A 344 -33.61 4.12 -29.50
N LYS A 345 -34.32 3.17 -28.87
CA LYS A 345 -34.16 2.91 -27.44
C LYS A 345 -32.70 2.53 -27.17
N THR A 346 -32.11 3.09 -26.12
CA THR A 346 -30.74 2.74 -25.71
C THR A 346 -30.81 1.63 -24.68
N ASP A 347 -30.70 0.38 -25.14
CA ASP A 347 -30.84 -0.79 -24.28
C ASP A 347 -29.82 -0.78 -23.14
N TRP A 348 -30.29 -1.03 -21.92
CA TRP A 348 -29.45 -1.14 -20.73
C TRP A 348 -28.57 -2.41 -20.80
N PRO A 349 -27.29 -2.36 -20.39
CA PRO A 349 -26.55 -1.22 -19.80
C PRO A 349 -25.68 -0.51 -20.85
N TRP A 350 -26.16 -0.38 -22.09
CA TRP A 350 -25.55 0.40 -23.18
C TRP A 350 -24.30 -0.19 -23.82
N THR A 351 -24.16 -1.51 -23.78
CA THR A 351 -23.02 -2.23 -24.39
C THR A 351 -23.23 -2.55 -25.86
N ASN A 352 -24.47 -2.52 -26.35
CA ASN A 352 -24.87 -3.17 -27.61
C ASN A 352 -25.12 -2.22 -28.79
N PHE A 353 -24.84 -0.93 -28.65
CA PHE A 353 -24.99 0.05 -29.73
C PHE A 353 -23.95 1.16 -29.63
N LYS A 354 -23.63 1.81 -30.75
CA LYS A 354 -22.73 2.98 -30.83
C LYS A 354 -23.41 4.10 -31.61
N PHE A 355 -23.12 5.35 -31.25
CA PHE A 355 -23.62 6.51 -32.00
C PHE A 355 -22.91 6.63 -33.36
N ASN A 356 -23.71 6.76 -34.41
CA ASN A 356 -23.22 7.15 -35.72
C ASN A 356 -23.19 8.67 -35.84
N TRP A 357 -22.05 9.28 -35.54
CA TRP A 357 -21.90 10.74 -35.54
C TRP A 357 -22.11 11.42 -36.90
N SER A 358 -22.18 10.67 -38.00
CA SER A 358 -22.52 11.22 -39.32
C SER A 358 -23.99 11.02 -39.70
N GLN A 359 -24.84 10.53 -38.80
CA GLN A 359 -26.24 10.21 -39.08
C GLN A 359 -27.05 11.44 -39.52
N ASN A 360 -27.01 12.54 -38.74
CA ASN A 360 -27.60 13.80 -39.14
C ASN A 360 -26.69 14.98 -38.72
N PRO A 361 -25.77 15.43 -39.59
CA PRO A 361 -24.85 16.52 -39.26
C PRO A 361 -25.55 17.88 -39.14
N THR A 362 -26.78 18.02 -39.66
CA THR A 362 -27.52 19.29 -39.61
C THR A 362 -28.20 19.53 -38.27
N ALA A 363 -28.58 18.47 -37.55
CA ALA A 363 -29.23 18.59 -36.25
C ALA A 363 -28.38 19.34 -35.22
N ALA A 364 -27.07 19.08 -35.20
CA ALA A 364 -26.12 19.76 -34.33
C ALA A 364 -26.11 21.30 -34.51
N ALA A 365 -26.34 21.79 -35.73
CA ALA A 365 -26.33 23.22 -36.02
C ALA A 365 -27.47 23.97 -35.32
N ASP A 366 -28.65 23.33 -35.18
CA ASP A 366 -29.79 23.94 -34.51
C ASP A 366 -29.59 24.04 -33.00
N PHE A 367 -29.05 23.01 -32.36
CA PHE A 367 -28.66 23.08 -30.95
C PHE A 367 -27.54 24.10 -30.72
N ALA A 368 -26.52 24.10 -31.59
CA ALA A 368 -25.41 25.05 -31.50
C ALA A 368 -25.88 26.50 -31.62
N LYS A 369 -26.77 26.79 -32.57
CA LYS A 369 -27.37 28.12 -32.76
C LYS A 369 -28.06 28.62 -31.48
N ILE A 370 -28.84 27.76 -30.83
CA ILE A 370 -29.54 28.07 -29.57
C ILE A 370 -28.55 28.33 -28.44
N LEU A 371 -27.58 27.43 -28.22
CA LEU A 371 -26.62 27.56 -27.12
C LEU A 371 -25.65 28.74 -27.31
N ASN A 372 -25.27 29.04 -28.56
CA ASN A 372 -24.40 30.17 -28.88
C ASN A 372 -25.10 31.52 -28.66
N PHE A 373 -26.35 31.69 -29.11
CA PHE A 373 -27.10 32.92 -28.81
C PHE A 373 -27.41 33.07 -27.32
N ARG A 374 -27.68 31.97 -26.61
CA ARG A 374 -27.77 31.99 -25.14
C ARG A 374 -26.49 32.52 -24.51
N THR A 375 -25.33 32.14 -25.03
CA THR A 375 -24.00 32.56 -24.52
C THR A 375 -23.72 34.05 -24.77
N THR A 376 -24.29 34.65 -25.81
CA THR A 376 -24.10 36.08 -26.10
C THR A 376 -25.17 36.96 -25.45
N SER A 377 -26.40 36.47 -25.24
CA SER A 377 -27.51 37.25 -24.66
C SER A 377 -27.53 37.24 -23.13
N ALA A 378 -27.18 38.37 -22.52
CA ALA A 378 -27.24 38.54 -21.07
C ALA A 378 -28.69 38.55 -20.57
N ALA A 379 -29.62 39.09 -21.37
CA ALA A 379 -31.05 39.03 -21.10
C ALA A 379 -31.54 37.58 -20.99
N ILE A 380 -31.20 36.69 -21.92
CA ILE A 380 -31.60 35.27 -21.81
C ILE A 380 -31.05 34.64 -20.52
N ARG A 381 -29.78 34.87 -20.18
CA ARG A 381 -29.16 34.20 -19.01
C ARG A 381 -29.60 34.77 -17.66
N ARG A 382 -29.90 36.06 -17.59
CA ARG A 382 -30.06 36.78 -16.31
C ARG A 382 -31.26 37.75 -16.25
N GLY A 383 -31.90 38.02 -17.37
CA GLY A 383 -32.97 39.00 -17.47
C GLY A 383 -34.28 38.57 -16.82
N ASP A 384 -35.12 39.56 -16.55
CA ASP A 384 -36.45 39.40 -15.99
C ASP A 384 -37.35 38.66 -16.99
N LEU A 385 -38.02 37.62 -16.51
CA LEU A 385 -38.92 36.78 -17.30
C LEU A 385 -40.34 37.34 -17.22
N THR A 386 -40.93 37.68 -18.38
CA THR A 386 -42.38 37.96 -18.50
C THR A 386 -43.02 36.93 -19.41
N THR A 387 -44.05 36.23 -18.94
CA THR A 387 -44.77 35.21 -19.71
C THR A 387 -46.09 35.74 -20.26
N TYR A 388 -46.53 35.20 -21.40
CA TYR A 388 -47.80 35.54 -22.02
C TYR A 388 -48.64 34.26 -22.17
N ALA A 389 -49.82 34.27 -21.56
CA ALA A 389 -50.66 33.07 -21.48
C ALA A 389 -51.17 32.63 -22.87
N ASN A 390 -50.96 31.35 -23.16
CA ASN A 390 -51.49 30.62 -24.30
C ASN A 390 -51.38 29.11 -24.04
N ASP A 391 -52.35 28.35 -24.55
CA ASP A 391 -52.41 26.91 -24.33
C ASP A 391 -51.52 26.12 -25.29
N ASP A 392 -51.07 26.70 -26.40
CA ASP A 392 -50.39 25.99 -27.48
C ASP A 392 -48.97 26.49 -27.77
N ILE A 393 -48.73 27.79 -27.59
CA ILE A 393 -47.48 28.46 -27.94
C ILE A 393 -46.85 28.99 -26.66
N SER A 394 -45.58 28.66 -26.42
CA SER A 394 -44.81 29.26 -25.33
C SER A 394 -44.34 30.64 -25.76
N ILE A 395 -44.82 31.69 -25.09
CA ILE A 395 -44.45 33.08 -25.38
C ILE A 395 -43.93 33.73 -24.12
N PHE A 396 -42.71 34.26 -24.19
CA PHE A 396 -42.12 35.00 -23.09
C PHE A 396 -41.10 36.02 -23.58
N THR A 397 -40.80 36.99 -22.72
CA THR A 397 -39.67 37.90 -22.89
C THR A 397 -38.67 37.74 -21.77
N LYS A 398 -37.42 38.04 -22.11
CA LYS A 398 -36.30 38.19 -21.19
C LYS A 398 -35.73 39.58 -21.37
N THR A 399 -35.70 40.37 -20.31
CA THR A 399 -35.23 41.77 -20.39
C THR A 399 -34.14 42.03 -19.36
N LEU A 400 -33.02 42.60 -19.78
CA LEU A 400 -31.96 43.06 -18.88
C LEU A 400 -31.34 44.34 -19.43
N GLY A 401 -31.43 45.43 -18.66
CA GLY A 401 -30.98 46.74 -19.13
C GLY A 401 -31.70 47.14 -20.42
N SER A 402 -30.94 47.39 -21.48
CA SER A 402 -31.48 47.73 -22.81
C SER A 402 -31.78 46.51 -23.69
N GLU A 403 -31.30 45.32 -23.34
CA GLU A 403 -31.53 44.10 -24.12
C GLU A 403 -32.90 43.51 -23.76
N LYS A 404 -33.74 43.31 -24.78
CA LYS A 404 -35.02 42.59 -24.70
C LYS A 404 -35.04 41.51 -25.75
N VAL A 405 -35.19 40.27 -25.32
CA VAL A 405 -35.38 39.11 -26.19
C VAL A 405 -36.82 38.61 -26.07
N ILE A 406 -37.47 38.38 -27.20
CA ILE A 406 -38.78 37.76 -27.31
C ILE A 406 -38.60 36.34 -27.84
N VAL A 407 -39.23 35.37 -27.19
CA VAL A 407 -39.26 33.98 -27.62
C VAL A 407 -40.71 33.57 -27.81
N MET A 408 -41.03 33.06 -28.99
CA MET A 408 -42.33 32.45 -29.32
C MET A 408 -42.07 31.08 -29.91
N SER A 409 -42.60 30.02 -29.31
CA SER A 409 -42.36 28.66 -29.78
C SER A 409 -43.65 27.86 -29.77
N ASN A 410 -44.13 27.44 -30.94
CA ASN A 410 -45.25 26.50 -31.03
C ASN A 410 -44.77 25.14 -30.53
N LEU A 411 -45.35 24.63 -29.44
CA LEU A 411 -44.93 23.35 -28.86
C LEU A 411 -45.78 22.17 -29.35
N ARG A 412 -46.57 22.37 -30.41
CA ARG A 412 -47.51 21.39 -30.94
C ARG A 412 -47.08 20.87 -32.30
N ASN A 413 -47.38 19.59 -32.57
CA ASN A 413 -47.28 18.98 -33.90
C ASN A 413 -48.44 19.39 -34.83
N ALA A 414 -48.87 20.64 -34.77
CA ALA A 414 -49.94 21.19 -35.58
C ALA A 414 -49.73 22.69 -35.74
N ALA A 415 -50.24 23.27 -36.83
CA ALA A 415 -50.22 24.72 -37.00
C ALA A 415 -51.08 25.39 -35.92
N LYS A 416 -50.56 26.47 -35.35
CA LYS A 416 -51.20 27.24 -34.28
C LYS A 416 -51.06 28.73 -34.56
N SER A 417 -51.95 29.53 -33.99
CA SER A 417 -51.95 30.97 -34.19
C SER A 417 -51.98 31.74 -32.87
N TYR A 418 -51.40 32.93 -32.89
CA TYR A 418 -51.35 33.82 -31.74
C TYR A 418 -51.65 35.25 -32.15
N VAL A 419 -52.50 35.92 -31.38
CA VAL A 419 -52.79 37.35 -31.56
C VAL A 419 -51.75 38.14 -30.78
N ILE A 420 -50.97 38.97 -31.47
CA ILE A 420 -49.88 39.73 -30.86
C ILE A 420 -50.44 40.79 -29.89
N PRO A 421 -50.13 40.73 -28.57
CA PRO A 421 -50.56 41.74 -27.62
C PRO A 421 -49.76 43.04 -27.78
N ALA A 422 -50.33 44.16 -27.33
CA ALA A 422 -49.68 45.48 -27.40
C ALA A 422 -48.29 45.51 -26.76
N ALA A 423 -48.08 44.76 -25.68
CA ALA A 423 -46.79 44.68 -24.97
C ALA A 423 -45.64 44.02 -25.77
N LEU A 424 -45.97 43.26 -26.83
CA LEU A 424 -44.99 42.64 -27.72
C LEU A 424 -44.83 43.38 -29.05
N ALA A 425 -45.69 44.34 -29.35
CA ALA A 425 -45.62 45.11 -30.59
C ALA A 425 -44.31 45.92 -30.67
N GLY A 426 -43.79 46.08 -31.88
CA GLY A 426 -42.54 46.78 -32.15
C GLY A 426 -41.77 46.17 -33.31
N THR A 427 -40.67 46.81 -33.68
CA THR A 427 -39.72 46.31 -34.68
C THR A 427 -38.48 45.78 -33.98
N TYR A 428 -38.11 44.55 -34.32
CA TYR A 428 -37.01 43.80 -33.74
C TYR A 428 -36.16 43.18 -34.86
N VAL A 429 -35.10 42.48 -34.50
CA VAL A 429 -34.31 41.66 -35.43
C VAL A 429 -34.32 40.20 -35.03
N ASP A 430 -34.29 39.31 -36.02
CA ASP A 430 -34.14 37.86 -35.82
C ASP A 430 -32.66 37.46 -35.83
N PRO A 431 -32.07 37.08 -34.68
CA PRO A 431 -30.66 36.72 -34.59
C PRO A 431 -30.31 35.43 -35.31
N TYR A 432 -31.29 34.63 -35.71
CA TYR A 432 -31.09 33.38 -36.46
C TYR A 432 -31.23 33.55 -37.96
N ASN A 433 -31.67 34.72 -38.42
CA ASN A 433 -31.87 35.03 -39.82
C ASN A 433 -31.11 36.31 -40.21
N ASN A 434 -29.79 36.32 -39.96
CA ASN A 434 -28.90 37.44 -40.29
C ASN A 434 -29.39 38.80 -39.77
N ASN A 435 -30.01 38.84 -38.59
CA ASN A 435 -30.62 40.03 -38.00
C ASN A 435 -31.67 40.69 -38.91
N ALA A 436 -32.40 39.88 -39.69
CA ALA A 436 -33.51 40.36 -40.50
C ALA A 436 -34.54 41.09 -39.62
N SER A 437 -34.98 42.26 -40.09
CA SER A 437 -35.99 43.07 -39.38
C SER A 437 -37.34 42.37 -39.38
N VAL A 438 -37.96 42.25 -38.21
CA VAL A 438 -39.30 41.68 -38.00
C VAL A 438 -40.14 42.67 -37.21
N THR A 439 -41.30 43.04 -37.75
CA THR A 439 -42.27 43.91 -37.06
C THR A 439 -43.42 43.08 -36.53
N LEU A 440 -43.66 43.18 -35.22
CA LEU A 440 -44.83 42.64 -34.55
C LEU A 440 -45.88 43.76 -34.40
N THR A 441 -47.05 43.59 -34.99
CA THR A 441 -48.14 44.58 -34.94
C THR A 441 -49.18 44.15 -33.92
N ALA A 442 -49.53 45.02 -32.96
CA ALA A 442 -50.57 44.73 -31.97
C ALA A 442 -51.91 44.36 -32.64
N GLY A 443 -52.57 43.32 -32.15
CA GLY A 443 -53.84 42.82 -32.68
C GLY A 443 -53.72 41.99 -33.97
N SER A 444 -52.54 41.91 -34.60
CA SER A 444 -52.34 41.04 -35.75
C SER A 444 -52.23 39.57 -35.33
N THR A 445 -52.75 38.67 -36.15
CA THR A 445 -52.62 37.22 -35.96
C THR A 445 -51.35 36.73 -36.66
N ARG A 446 -50.44 36.12 -35.90
CA ARG A 446 -49.30 35.39 -36.44
C ARG A 446 -49.62 33.89 -36.46
N ASN A 447 -49.42 33.25 -37.60
CA ASN A 447 -49.51 31.79 -37.74
C ASN A 447 -48.11 31.18 -37.54
N PHE A 448 -48.06 30.06 -36.84
CA PHE A 448 -46.87 29.23 -36.65
C PHE A 448 -47.16 27.85 -37.23
N ALA A 449 -46.27 27.35 -38.09
CA ALA A 449 -46.28 25.95 -38.48
C ALA A 449 -46.03 25.04 -37.26
N ALA A 450 -46.27 23.73 -37.42
CA ALA A 450 -45.95 22.75 -36.39
C ALA A 450 -44.49 22.91 -35.94
N TYR A 451 -44.29 23.11 -34.63
CA TYR A 451 -42.98 23.33 -34.02
C TYR A 451 -42.16 24.54 -34.53
N GLU A 452 -42.79 25.48 -35.23
CA GLU A 452 -42.12 26.73 -35.60
C GLU A 452 -41.86 27.58 -34.36
N TYR A 453 -40.67 28.19 -34.31
CA TYR A 453 -40.30 29.15 -33.30
C TYR A 453 -39.74 30.43 -33.92
N LEU A 454 -39.82 31.51 -33.15
CA LEU A 454 -39.29 32.82 -33.48
C LEU A 454 -38.56 33.39 -32.25
N VAL A 455 -37.33 33.82 -32.46
CA VAL A 455 -36.55 34.57 -31.46
C VAL A 455 -36.30 35.95 -32.04
N LEU A 456 -36.59 36.99 -31.26
CA LEU A 456 -36.38 38.38 -31.69
C LEU A 456 -35.64 39.14 -30.61
N THR A 457 -34.77 40.08 -31.00
CA THR A 457 -34.10 41.00 -30.06
C THR A 457 -34.21 42.44 -30.53
N ASN A 458 -34.25 43.39 -29.59
CA ASN A 458 -34.23 44.82 -29.86
C ASN A 458 -32.80 45.37 -30.06
N THR A 459 -31.78 44.53 -29.93
CA THR A 459 -30.38 44.93 -30.09
C THR A 459 -29.78 44.25 -31.33
N ASN A 460 -29.56 45.05 -32.38
CA ASN A 460 -28.41 44.84 -33.25
C ASN A 460 -27.19 45.23 -32.43
N ALA A 461 -26.33 44.30 -32.03
CA ALA A 461 -24.97 44.70 -31.71
C ALA A 461 -24.19 44.71 -33.03
N PRO A 462 -23.94 45.87 -33.68
CA PRO A 462 -22.87 45.92 -34.67
C PRO A 462 -21.58 45.50 -33.98
N VAL A 463 -20.75 44.71 -34.67
CA VAL A 463 -19.42 44.35 -34.19
C VAL A 463 -18.58 45.63 -34.15
N VAL A 464 -18.46 46.23 -32.96
CA VAL A 464 -17.54 47.32 -32.67
C VAL A 464 -16.15 46.71 -32.51
N THR A 465 -15.29 46.90 -33.50
CA THR A 465 -13.94 46.35 -33.51
C THR A 465 -13.03 47.05 -32.50
N VAL A 466 -12.06 46.32 -31.97
CA VAL A 466 -11.08 46.87 -31.03
C VAL A 466 -10.12 47.82 -31.73
N THR A 467 -10.01 49.06 -31.24
CA THR A 467 -9.05 50.06 -31.73
C THR A 467 -7.79 50.14 -30.87
N GLY A 468 -7.86 49.76 -29.58
CA GLY A 468 -6.72 49.74 -28.68
C GLY A 468 -6.93 48.91 -27.41
N VAL A 469 -5.83 48.65 -26.69
CA VAL A 469 -5.82 48.08 -25.35
C VAL A 469 -4.79 48.81 -24.49
N SER A 470 -5.11 49.07 -23.23
CA SER A 470 -4.16 49.53 -22.21
C SER A 470 -4.15 48.57 -21.03
N VAL A 471 -3.09 48.63 -20.22
CA VAL A 471 -2.95 47.80 -19.01
C VAL A 471 -2.56 48.67 -17.82
N SER A 472 -3.14 48.39 -16.66
CA SER A 472 -2.81 49.05 -15.40
C SER A 472 -2.70 48.03 -14.25
N PRO A 473 -1.67 48.11 -13.39
CA PRO A 473 -0.54 49.04 -13.46
C PRO A 473 0.44 48.68 -14.60
N THR A 474 1.18 49.66 -15.12
CA THR A 474 2.22 49.45 -16.15
C THR A 474 3.54 48.96 -15.57
N THR A 475 3.76 49.17 -14.27
CA THR A 475 4.90 48.63 -13.52
C THR A 475 4.44 48.18 -12.14
N VAL A 476 4.94 47.03 -11.68
CA VAL A 476 4.52 46.43 -10.42
C VAL A 476 5.73 45.79 -9.74
N THR A 477 5.89 46.02 -8.45
CA THR A 477 6.74 45.19 -7.59
C THR A 477 5.87 44.31 -6.71
N VAL A 478 6.06 42.99 -6.79
CA VAL A 478 5.23 41.99 -6.11
C VAL A 478 6.10 41.12 -5.21
N GLY A 479 5.63 40.78 -4.01
CA GLY A 479 6.30 39.80 -3.15
C GLY A 479 6.18 38.38 -3.72
N LEU A 480 7.21 37.55 -3.55
CA LEU A 480 7.19 36.16 -4.01
C LEU A 480 5.95 35.41 -3.48
N GLY A 481 5.25 34.69 -4.37
CA GLY A 481 3.98 34.01 -4.07
C GLY A 481 2.76 34.93 -3.92
N SER A 482 2.96 36.24 -3.88
CA SER A 482 1.84 37.20 -3.94
C SER A 482 1.36 37.35 -5.38
N THR A 483 0.12 37.81 -5.51
CA THR A 483 -0.49 38.08 -6.80
C THR A 483 -0.68 39.57 -7.01
N GLN A 484 -0.66 39.99 -8.28
CA GLN A 484 -1.07 41.32 -8.69
C GLN A 484 -2.10 41.19 -9.81
N GLN A 485 -3.27 41.78 -9.64
CA GLN A 485 -4.23 41.92 -10.72
C GLN A 485 -3.77 43.02 -11.69
N LEU A 486 -3.61 42.66 -12.96
CA LEU A 486 -3.51 43.62 -14.05
C LEU A 486 -4.89 43.79 -14.67
N ASN A 487 -5.31 45.03 -14.87
CA ASN A 487 -6.56 45.35 -15.53
C ASN A 487 -6.28 45.78 -16.95
N ALA A 488 -6.78 45.02 -17.93
CA ALA A 488 -6.82 45.46 -19.31
C ALA A 488 -8.04 46.33 -19.56
N THR A 489 -7.86 47.45 -20.23
CA THR A 489 -8.97 48.30 -20.69
C THR A 489 -8.98 48.33 -22.22
N ILE A 490 -10.08 47.88 -22.81
CA ILE A 490 -10.27 47.81 -24.26
C ILE A 490 -10.89 49.11 -24.76
N ALA A 491 -10.37 49.63 -25.86
CA ALA A 491 -10.89 50.81 -26.55
C ALA A 491 -11.47 50.41 -27.93
N PRO A 492 -12.65 50.94 -28.33
CA PRO A 492 -13.57 51.69 -27.48
C PRO A 492 -14.23 50.76 -26.42
N ALA A 493 -14.72 51.33 -25.32
CA ALA A 493 -15.29 50.56 -24.19
C ALA A 493 -16.53 49.70 -24.58
N ASN A 494 -17.17 50.03 -25.70
CA ASN A 494 -18.27 49.27 -26.29
C ASN A 494 -17.84 48.29 -27.39
N ALA A 495 -16.54 47.96 -27.49
CA ALA A 495 -16.06 46.91 -28.40
C ALA A 495 -16.84 45.60 -28.16
N THR A 496 -17.28 44.96 -29.26
CA THR A 496 -18.14 43.77 -29.20
C THR A 496 -17.39 42.54 -28.71
N ASN A 497 -16.08 42.46 -28.98
CA ASN A 497 -15.20 41.45 -28.41
C ASN A 497 -14.20 42.11 -27.45
N GLN A 498 -14.44 41.96 -26.15
CA GLN A 498 -13.55 42.49 -25.10
C GLN A 498 -12.56 41.46 -24.59
N ASN A 499 -12.51 40.27 -25.20
CA ASN A 499 -11.63 39.21 -24.76
C ASN A 499 -10.17 39.56 -25.06
N VAL A 500 -9.31 39.18 -24.12
CA VAL A 500 -7.87 39.34 -24.22
C VAL A 500 -7.17 38.03 -23.90
N THR A 501 -5.93 37.91 -24.36
CA THR A 501 -4.99 36.87 -23.99
C THR A 501 -3.82 37.52 -23.29
N TRP A 502 -3.24 36.80 -22.33
CA TRP A 502 -2.11 37.28 -21.54
C TRP A 502 -0.92 36.34 -21.72
N THR A 503 0.28 36.90 -21.80
CA THR A 503 1.52 36.13 -21.87
C THR A 503 2.57 36.74 -20.94
N SER A 504 3.47 35.90 -20.43
CA SER A 504 4.64 36.35 -19.67
C SER A 504 5.90 36.10 -20.48
N SER A 505 6.83 37.06 -20.48
CA SER A 505 8.14 36.88 -21.08
C SER A 505 9.02 35.89 -20.32
N ASN A 506 8.72 35.64 -19.03
CA ASN A 506 9.45 34.70 -18.19
C ASN A 506 8.53 34.12 -17.11
N THR A 507 7.89 32.99 -17.42
CA THR A 507 6.98 32.30 -16.50
C THR A 507 7.68 31.71 -15.29
N ALA A 508 9.00 31.52 -15.32
CA ALA A 508 9.77 31.11 -14.13
C ALA A 508 9.90 32.24 -13.09
N VAL A 509 9.71 33.50 -13.50
CA VAL A 509 9.72 34.67 -12.60
C VAL A 509 8.30 35.10 -12.24
N ALA A 510 7.41 35.26 -13.23
CA ALA A 510 6.01 35.59 -12.97
C ALA A 510 5.10 34.96 -14.04
N THR A 511 4.04 34.29 -13.60
CA THR A 511 2.99 33.79 -14.49
C THR A 511 1.84 34.79 -14.54
N VAL A 512 1.01 34.72 -15.57
CA VAL A 512 -0.22 35.49 -15.69
C VAL A 512 -1.32 34.55 -16.16
N ASN A 513 -2.49 34.60 -15.53
CA ASN A 513 -3.64 33.78 -15.94
C ASN A 513 -4.49 34.50 -17.00
N ALA A 514 -5.57 33.85 -17.45
CA ALA A 514 -6.48 34.42 -18.43
C ALA A 514 -7.20 35.71 -17.96
N SER A 515 -7.35 35.91 -16.64
CA SER A 515 -7.96 37.11 -16.07
C SER A 515 -6.97 38.27 -15.88
N GLY A 516 -5.70 38.11 -16.26
CA GLY A 516 -4.66 39.13 -16.01
C GLY A 516 -4.12 39.13 -14.57
N LEU A 517 -4.44 38.11 -13.77
CA LEU A 517 -3.86 37.94 -12.44
C LEU A 517 -2.44 37.39 -12.60
N VAL A 518 -1.47 38.20 -12.22
CA VAL A 518 -0.05 37.86 -12.21
C VAL A 518 0.28 37.19 -10.89
N THR A 519 0.99 36.07 -10.93
CA THR A 519 1.53 35.39 -9.75
C THR A 519 3.05 35.44 -9.77
N ALA A 520 3.65 35.95 -8.71
CA ALA A 520 5.09 35.99 -8.54
C ALA A 520 5.64 34.58 -8.23
N VAL A 521 6.48 34.03 -9.12
CA VAL A 521 7.00 32.65 -9.05
C VAL A 521 8.42 32.58 -8.50
N ALA A 522 9.31 33.49 -8.93
CA ALA A 522 10.68 33.58 -8.44
C ALA A 522 11.15 35.03 -8.49
N ALA A 523 12.15 35.39 -7.68
CA ALA A 523 12.72 36.73 -7.73
C ALA A 523 13.36 37.01 -9.09
N GLY A 524 13.17 38.23 -9.59
CA GLY A 524 13.61 38.63 -10.93
C GLY A 524 12.62 39.58 -11.58
N THR A 525 12.76 39.77 -12.88
CA THR A 525 11.87 40.63 -13.69
C THR A 525 11.19 39.85 -14.81
N ALA A 526 9.91 40.11 -15.04
CA ALA A 526 9.15 39.58 -16.18
C ALA A 526 8.28 40.68 -16.80
N THR A 527 8.07 40.62 -18.11
CA THR A 527 7.13 41.51 -18.81
C THR A 527 5.87 40.72 -19.14
N ILE A 528 4.73 41.21 -18.66
CA ILE A 528 3.42 40.65 -18.96
C ILE A 528 2.81 41.41 -20.13
N THR A 529 2.39 40.70 -21.17
CA THR A 529 1.77 41.27 -22.37
C THR A 529 0.30 40.88 -22.41
N VAL A 530 -0.59 41.87 -22.54
CA VAL A 530 -1.97 41.64 -22.92
C VAL A 530 -2.12 41.83 -24.42
N LYS A 531 -2.88 40.94 -25.07
CA LYS A 531 -3.20 40.99 -26.49
C LYS A 531 -4.70 40.80 -26.69
N THR A 532 -5.36 41.71 -27.41
CA THR A 532 -6.77 41.55 -27.76
C THR A 532 -6.97 40.40 -28.73
N VAL A 533 -8.03 39.61 -28.51
CA VAL A 533 -8.38 38.48 -29.40
C VAL A 533 -8.79 38.98 -30.79
N ASP A 534 -9.50 40.11 -30.82
CA ASP A 534 -9.83 40.84 -32.05
C ASP A 534 -8.90 42.05 -32.25
N GLY A 535 -8.51 42.35 -33.49
CA GLY A 535 -7.67 43.51 -33.83
C GLY A 535 -6.17 43.44 -33.47
N ASN A 536 -5.70 42.38 -32.81
CA ASN A 536 -4.28 42.13 -32.48
C ASN A 536 -3.56 43.27 -31.74
N LYS A 537 -4.27 44.09 -30.95
CA LYS A 537 -3.67 45.20 -30.18
C LYS A 537 -2.99 44.66 -28.94
N THR A 538 -1.89 45.28 -28.52
CA THR A 538 -1.12 44.83 -27.36
C THR A 538 -0.78 45.97 -26.39
N ALA A 539 -0.62 45.63 -25.12
CA ALA A 539 -0.04 46.49 -24.08
C ALA A 539 0.78 45.65 -23.10
N THR A 540 1.71 46.26 -22.36
CA THR A 540 2.64 45.54 -21.49
C THR A 540 2.73 46.13 -20.08
N SER A 541 3.01 45.26 -19.11
CA SER A 541 3.30 45.62 -17.72
C SER A 541 4.60 44.97 -17.27
N ALA A 542 5.50 45.74 -16.64
CA ALA A 542 6.75 45.22 -16.11
C ALA A 542 6.59 44.79 -14.65
N ILE A 543 6.90 43.53 -14.36
CA ILE A 543 6.77 42.90 -13.06
C ILE A 543 8.16 42.67 -12.47
N THR A 544 8.38 43.16 -11.25
CA THR A 544 9.57 42.88 -10.44
C THR A 544 9.16 42.06 -9.24
N VAL A 545 9.74 40.88 -9.05
CA VAL A 545 9.48 40.02 -7.90
C VAL A 545 10.60 40.20 -6.89
N ALA A 546 10.27 40.67 -5.69
CA ALA A 546 11.24 40.84 -4.60
C ALA A 546 11.65 39.50 -3.99
N ALA A 547 12.93 39.34 -3.67
CA ALA A 547 13.43 38.17 -2.97
C ALA A 547 12.94 38.12 -1.51
N ILE A 548 12.55 36.93 -1.04
CA ILE A 548 12.28 36.66 0.37
C ILE A 548 13.60 36.26 1.04
N PRO A 549 14.10 37.06 2.01
CA PRO A 549 15.36 36.77 2.66
C PRO A 549 15.25 35.57 3.61
N VAL A 550 16.35 34.85 3.80
CA VAL A 550 16.45 33.81 4.84
C VAL A 550 16.37 34.44 6.24
N SER A 551 15.43 33.98 7.05
CA SER A 551 15.29 34.41 8.45
C SER A 551 16.10 33.53 9.41
N SER A 552 16.16 32.22 9.17
CA SER A 552 16.98 31.29 9.95
C SER A 552 17.35 30.02 9.16
N VAL A 553 18.33 29.29 9.69
CA VAL A 553 18.71 27.94 9.26
C VAL A 553 18.74 27.05 10.50
N ALA A 554 18.40 25.78 10.34
CA ALA A 554 18.58 24.74 11.34
C ALA A 554 19.34 23.56 10.71
N VAL A 555 20.10 22.81 11.51
CA VAL A 555 20.83 21.62 11.05
C VAL A 555 20.36 20.40 11.83
N SER A 556 20.09 19.30 11.11
CA SER A 556 19.73 18.01 11.69
C SER A 556 20.66 16.89 11.18
N PRO A 557 21.04 15.92 12.04
CA PRO A 557 20.83 15.91 13.50
C PRO A 557 21.63 17.02 14.20
N THR A 558 21.20 17.43 15.40
CA THR A 558 21.87 18.49 16.20
C THR A 558 23.21 18.03 16.80
N SER A 559 23.42 16.72 16.87
CA SER A 559 24.71 16.08 17.15
C SER A 559 24.79 14.70 16.52
N ALA A 560 25.98 14.23 16.17
CA ALA A 560 26.22 12.85 15.75
C ALA A 560 27.51 12.31 16.35
N SER A 561 27.55 10.99 16.59
CA SER A 561 28.71 10.27 17.10
C SER A 561 29.16 9.25 16.04
N LEU A 562 30.39 9.38 15.56
CA LEU A 562 30.95 8.63 14.44
C LEU A 562 32.28 7.97 14.82
N TYR A 563 32.67 6.93 14.09
CA TYR A 563 34.03 6.41 14.09
C TYR A 563 34.78 6.96 12.88
N ALA A 564 36.10 7.09 12.97
CA ALA A 564 36.88 7.66 11.87
C ALA A 564 36.81 6.75 10.63
N GLY A 565 36.54 7.34 9.47
CA GLY A 565 36.19 6.66 8.21
C GLY A 565 34.69 6.65 7.91
N ASN A 566 33.81 6.81 8.91
CA ASN A 566 32.36 6.83 8.69
C ASN A 566 31.87 8.20 8.23
N THR A 567 30.68 8.20 7.63
CA THR A 567 30.03 9.43 7.17
C THR A 567 28.69 9.65 7.85
N GLN A 568 28.27 10.92 7.92
CA GLN A 568 26.93 11.34 8.37
C GLN A 568 26.40 12.39 7.42
N GLN A 569 25.23 12.15 6.85
CA GLN A 569 24.53 13.17 6.07
C GLN A 569 23.85 14.16 7.04
N LEU A 570 24.14 15.44 6.88
CA LEU A 570 23.43 16.50 7.58
C LEU A 570 22.36 17.11 6.65
N THR A 571 21.30 17.64 7.23
CA THR A 571 20.28 18.38 6.50
C THR A 571 20.18 19.80 7.06
N ALA A 572 20.31 20.80 6.20
CA ALA A 572 20.02 22.19 6.53
C ALA A 572 18.56 22.51 6.16
N THR A 573 17.78 23.01 7.12
CA THR A 573 16.40 23.45 6.92
C THR A 573 16.34 24.96 7.01
N ILE A 574 15.88 25.61 5.94
CA ILE A 574 15.81 27.07 5.81
C ILE A 574 14.42 27.58 6.18
N SER A 575 14.36 28.65 6.96
CA SER A 575 13.14 29.39 7.27
C SER A 575 13.23 30.83 6.73
N PRO A 576 12.13 31.41 6.23
CA PRO A 576 10.87 30.72 5.94
C PRO A 576 11.06 29.70 4.79
N VAL A 577 10.18 28.69 4.73
CA VAL A 577 10.27 27.61 3.72
C VAL A 577 10.21 28.14 2.27
N ASN A 578 9.72 29.36 2.06
CA ASN A 578 9.65 30.03 0.76
C ASN A 578 10.76 31.07 0.53
N ALA A 579 11.85 31.07 1.32
CA ALA A 579 13.01 31.92 1.06
C ALA A 579 13.54 31.71 -0.37
N THR A 580 13.95 32.80 -1.02
CA THR A 580 14.30 32.78 -2.45
C THR A 580 15.63 32.10 -2.73
N ASN A 581 16.64 32.30 -1.89
CA ASN A 581 17.93 31.61 -1.99
C ASN A 581 18.12 30.73 -0.74
N LYS A 582 18.02 29.41 -0.92
CA LYS A 582 18.17 28.41 0.16
C LYS A 582 19.54 27.76 0.18
N ASN A 583 20.48 28.21 -0.64
CA ASN A 583 21.80 27.61 -0.72
C ASN A 583 22.54 27.84 0.60
N VAL A 584 23.23 26.78 1.04
CA VAL A 584 24.09 26.81 2.22
C VAL A 584 25.51 26.43 1.83
N THR A 585 26.46 27.03 2.53
CA THR A 585 27.86 26.63 2.52
C THR A 585 28.17 25.92 3.82
N TRP A 586 28.86 24.78 3.73
CA TRP A 586 29.25 23.99 4.89
C TRP A 586 30.71 24.25 5.24
N SER A 587 31.00 24.29 6.53
CA SER A 587 32.37 24.40 7.05
C SER A 587 32.54 23.48 8.25
N SER A 588 33.77 23.02 8.47
CA SER A 588 34.16 22.31 9.68
C SER A 588 35.09 23.18 10.51
N SER A 589 34.86 23.23 11.82
CA SER A 589 35.78 23.90 12.75
C SER A 589 37.14 23.22 12.83
N ASN A 590 37.24 21.93 12.47
CA ASN A 590 38.49 21.18 12.44
C ASN A 590 38.41 20.03 11.42
N THR A 591 38.94 20.27 10.22
CA THR A 591 38.97 19.28 9.13
C THR A 591 39.87 18.08 9.40
N ALA A 592 40.80 18.17 10.37
CA ALA A 592 41.58 17.01 10.79
C ALA A 592 40.75 16.02 11.62
N ILE A 593 39.65 16.47 12.25
CA ILE A 593 38.73 15.62 13.01
C ILE A 593 37.55 15.18 12.16
N ALA A 594 36.90 16.10 11.45
CA ALA A 594 35.83 15.77 10.51
C ALA A 594 35.78 16.77 9.35
N THR A 595 35.65 16.29 8.12
CA THR A 595 35.42 17.11 6.92
C THR A 595 33.95 17.13 6.57
N VAL A 596 33.51 18.13 5.80
CA VAL A 596 32.14 18.21 5.26
C VAL A 596 32.23 18.67 3.82
N ASN A 597 31.46 18.05 2.92
CA ASN A 597 31.41 18.44 1.51
C ASN A 597 30.29 19.47 1.25
N SER A 598 30.13 19.91 -0.01
CA SER A 598 29.09 20.88 -0.39
C SER A 598 27.66 20.37 -0.22
N SER A 599 27.43 19.05 -0.18
CA SER A 599 26.10 18.46 0.05
C SER A 599 25.78 18.26 1.53
N GLY A 600 26.66 18.64 2.47
CA GLY A 600 26.47 18.41 3.90
C GLY A 600 26.79 16.98 4.37
N LEU A 601 27.49 16.19 3.55
CA LEU A 601 28.01 14.89 3.96
C LEU A 601 29.29 15.09 4.76
N VAL A 602 29.22 14.75 6.04
CA VAL A 602 30.35 14.78 6.96
C VAL A 602 31.13 13.48 6.83
N THR A 603 32.46 13.54 6.78
CA THR A 603 33.35 12.39 6.89
C THR A 603 34.20 12.53 8.14
N ALA A 604 34.13 11.56 9.04
CA ALA A 604 34.96 11.51 10.24
C ALA A 604 36.40 11.13 9.87
N VAL A 605 37.39 11.87 10.35
CA VAL A 605 38.81 11.72 9.99
C VAL A 605 39.63 11.16 11.15
N SER A 606 39.56 11.77 12.34
CA SER A 606 40.27 11.30 13.53
C SER A 606 39.51 11.61 14.80
N ALA A 607 39.83 10.92 15.90
CA ALA A 607 39.15 11.10 17.17
C ALA A 607 39.20 12.55 17.68
N GLY A 608 38.10 13.01 18.26
CA GLY A 608 37.92 14.37 18.76
C GLY A 608 36.53 14.90 18.43
N THR A 609 36.32 16.20 18.65
CA THR A 609 35.05 16.87 18.32
C THR A 609 35.27 17.95 17.25
N ALA A 610 34.37 18.01 16.28
CA ALA A 610 34.33 19.06 15.28
C ALA A 610 32.91 19.63 15.19
N THR A 611 32.80 20.94 15.09
CA THR A 611 31.53 21.61 14.85
C THR A 611 31.39 21.83 13.36
N ILE A 612 30.32 21.30 12.77
CA ILE A 612 29.98 21.50 11.37
C ILE A 612 28.93 22.61 11.29
N THR A 613 29.21 23.66 10.52
CA THR A 613 28.36 24.85 10.41
C THR A 613 27.85 24.99 8.99
N ALA A 614 26.52 25.07 8.84
CA ALA A 614 25.87 25.53 7.61
C ALA A 614 25.64 27.04 7.69
N THR A 615 26.09 27.76 6.68
CA THR A 615 25.90 29.21 6.52
C THR A 615 25.08 29.47 5.26
N THR A 616 23.94 30.13 5.40
CA THR A 616 23.13 30.51 4.24
C THR A 616 23.85 31.55 3.39
N GLN A 617 23.84 31.37 2.08
CA GLN A 617 24.44 32.35 1.15
C GLN A 617 23.68 33.69 1.20
N ASP A 618 22.38 33.63 1.43
CA ASP A 618 21.54 34.80 1.66
C ASP A 618 21.44 35.11 3.16
N GLY A 619 21.75 36.35 3.54
CA GLY A 619 21.65 36.83 4.92
C GLY A 619 22.66 36.28 5.93
N ASN A 620 23.60 35.40 5.51
CA ASN A 620 24.67 34.82 6.34
C ASN A 620 24.17 34.21 7.67
N LYS A 621 23.01 33.57 7.68
CA LYS A 621 22.48 32.88 8.87
C LYS A 621 23.21 31.58 9.07
N THR A 622 23.51 31.24 10.32
CA THR A 622 24.31 30.05 10.65
C THR A 622 23.56 29.10 11.57
N ALA A 623 23.72 27.81 11.36
CA ALA A 623 23.39 26.77 12.33
C ALA A 623 24.46 25.69 12.32
N SER A 624 24.67 25.08 13.47
CA SER A 624 25.77 24.14 13.67
C SER A 624 25.31 22.86 14.33
N THR A 625 26.03 21.78 14.04
CA THR A 625 25.92 20.49 14.70
C THR A 625 27.28 20.08 15.26
N THR A 626 27.28 19.34 16.35
CA THR A 626 28.52 18.79 16.93
C THR A 626 28.72 17.35 16.46
N ILE A 627 29.85 17.09 15.83
CA ILE A 627 30.29 15.76 15.43
C ILE A 627 31.34 15.30 16.43
N THR A 628 31.03 14.25 17.17
CA THR A 628 31.99 13.55 18.02
C THR A 628 32.53 12.37 17.24
N VAL A 629 33.81 12.40 16.91
CA VAL A 629 34.51 11.26 16.33
C VAL A 629 35.14 10.48 17.48
N ASN A 630 34.66 9.28 17.72
CA ASN A 630 35.18 8.41 18.76
C ASN A 630 36.55 7.87 18.36
N LEU A 631 37.32 7.47 19.38
CA LEU A 631 38.52 6.68 19.18
C LEU A 631 38.14 5.37 18.52
N ASN A 632 38.73 5.17 17.37
CA ASN A 632 38.89 3.89 16.73
C ASN A 632 39.62 2.96 17.72
N THR A 633 38.93 1.95 18.25
CA THR A 633 39.57 0.94 19.08
C THR A 633 40.46 0.10 18.18
N ASN A 634 41.74 0.03 18.53
CA ASN A 634 42.64 -0.93 17.92
C ASN A 634 42.68 -2.13 18.85
N PHE A 635 42.66 -3.33 18.27
CA PHE A 635 43.00 -4.52 19.01
C PHE A 635 43.96 -5.42 18.26
N THR A 636 44.90 -5.97 19.01
CA THR A 636 45.90 -6.91 18.51
C THR A 636 45.47 -8.31 18.86
N VAL A 637 45.43 -9.16 17.86
CA VAL A 637 45.32 -10.60 18.04
C VAL A 637 46.70 -11.24 17.91
N TYR A 638 47.00 -12.14 18.83
CA TYR A 638 48.20 -12.96 18.83
C TYR A 638 47.80 -14.42 18.61
N PHE A 639 48.46 -15.12 17.72
CA PHE A 639 48.22 -16.52 17.41
C PHE A 639 49.46 -17.34 17.74
N TYR A 640 49.32 -18.33 18.60
CA TYR A 640 50.41 -19.26 18.88
C TYR A 640 50.41 -20.38 17.84
N LYS A 641 51.46 -20.44 17.04
CA LYS A 641 51.57 -21.36 15.91
C LYS A 641 51.62 -22.82 16.40
N PRO A 642 50.70 -23.70 15.97
CA PRO A 642 50.83 -25.14 16.22
C PRO A 642 52.12 -25.70 15.61
N SER A 643 52.68 -26.73 16.24
CA SER A 643 53.95 -27.34 15.79
C SER A 643 53.84 -27.99 14.40
N ASN A 644 52.65 -28.47 14.03
CA ASN A 644 52.36 -29.09 12.74
C ASN A 644 52.01 -28.10 11.61
N TRP A 645 51.99 -26.80 11.89
CA TRP A 645 51.73 -25.76 10.88
C TRP A 645 53.01 -25.25 10.24
N GLY A 646 52.95 -24.98 8.93
CA GLY A 646 54.02 -24.45 8.09
C GLY A 646 54.51 -23.05 8.49
N THR A 647 55.42 -22.51 7.70
CA THR A 647 55.93 -21.14 7.89
C THR A 647 55.07 -20.14 7.13
N GLY A 648 55.02 -18.88 7.59
CA GLY A 648 54.24 -17.83 6.91
C GLY A 648 52.77 -17.79 7.33
N ILE A 649 52.52 -17.66 8.63
CA ILE A 649 51.17 -17.56 9.19
C ILE A 649 50.43 -16.34 8.65
N LYS A 650 49.16 -16.57 8.26
CA LYS A 650 48.24 -15.58 7.71
C LYS A 650 46.99 -15.46 8.56
N ILE A 651 46.33 -14.32 8.42
CA ILE A 651 45.01 -14.03 8.97
C ILE A 651 44.07 -13.59 7.84
N TYR A 652 42.98 -14.32 7.69
CA TYR A 652 41.84 -13.95 6.85
C TYR A 652 40.76 -13.35 7.75
N TYR A 653 40.11 -12.27 7.34
CA TYR A 653 39.10 -11.59 8.14
C TYR A 653 38.01 -10.96 7.28
N TRP A 654 36.79 -10.87 7.83
CA TRP A 654 35.60 -10.32 7.18
C TRP A 654 34.64 -9.70 8.18
N ASN A 655 33.65 -8.96 7.68
CA ASN A 655 32.62 -8.30 8.47
C ASN A 655 33.19 -7.45 9.61
N ALA A 656 34.29 -6.74 9.35
CA ALA A 656 34.83 -5.79 10.31
C ALA A 656 33.81 -4.67 10.59
N LEU A 657 33.57 -4.41 11.87
CA LEU A 657 32.73 -3.33 12.35
C LEU A 657 33.59 -2.19 12.91
N PRO A 658 33.18 -0.93 12.73
CA PRO A 658 32.03 -0.47 11.94
C PRO A 658 32.18 -0.80 10.44
N THR A 659 31.05 -1.08 9.77
CA THR A 659 31.05 -1.50 8.35
C THR A 659 31.73 -0.45 7.46
N GLY A 660 32.66 -0.90 6.61
CA GLY A 660 33.38 -0.03 5.66
C GLY A 660 34.74 0.48 6.18
N VAL A 661 35.05 0.28 7.46
CA VAL A 661 36.34 0.73 8.03
C VAL A 661 37.50 -0.20 7.64
N LEU A 662 37.25 -1.50 7.47
CA LEU A 662 38.22 -2.46 6.95
C LEU A 662 37.51 -3.42 5.99
N ALA A 663 37.98 -3.47 4.74
CA ALA A 663 37.43 -4.37 3.73
C ALA A 663 37.78 -5.83 4.02
N THR A 664 36.91 -6.76 3.61
CA THR A 664 37.22 -8.20 3.62
C THR A 664 38.48 -8.46 2.81
N VAL A 665 39.45 -9.16 3.40
CA VAL A 665 40.67 -9.56 2.69
C VAL A 665 40.37 -10.80 1.84
N ASN A 666 40.98 -10.93 0.65
CA ASN A 666 40.85 -12.15 -0.15
C ASN A 666 41.54 -13.34 0.54
N TRP A 667 40.98 -14.55 0.38
CA TRP A 667 41.62 -15.78 0.84
C TRP A 667 43.00 -15.98 0.16
N PRO A 668 44.06 -16.41 0.88
CA PRO A 668 44.13 -16.87 2.28
C PRO A 668 44.41 -15.79 3.33
N GLY A 669 44.19 -14.52 3.02
CA GLY A 669 44.40 -13.42 3.95
C GLY A 669 45.81 -12.80 3.88
N VAL A 670 46.12 -11.94 4.85
CA VAL A 670 47.40 -11.21 4.95
C VAL A 670 48.37 -11.91 5.90
N ASN A 671 49.68 -11.73 5.67
CA ASN A 671 50.70 -12.27 6.58
C ASN A 671 50.61 -11.62 7.96
N MET A 672 50.72 -12.45 9.01
CA MET A 672 50.91 -11.97 10.37
C MET A 672 52.39 -11.69 10.64
N THR A 673 52.66 -10.80 11.59
CA THR A 673 54.04 -10.47 12.01
C THR A 673 54.54 -11.50 13.01
N ASP A 674 55.71 -12.10 12.80
CA ASP A 674 56.35 -12.98 13.79
C ASP A 674 56.74 -12.16 15.03
N ALA A 675 56.16 -12.51 16.17
CA ALA A 675 56.38 -11.85 17.46
C ALA A 675 57.40 -12.62 18.35
N GLY A 676 58.00 -13.69 17.82
CA GLY A 676 58.97 -14.53 18.53
C GLY A 676 58.32 -15.58 19.44
N ASN A 677 59.12 -16.58 19.85
CA ASN A 677 58.69 -17.67 20.74
C ASN A 677 57.41 -18.40 20.27
N GLY A 678 57.18 -18.49 18.95
CA GLY A 678 56.03 -19.18 18.35
C GLY A 678 54.75 -18.34 18.21
N TRP A 679 54.75 -17.07 18.65
CA TRP A 679 53.61 -16.17 18.51
C TRP A 679 53.67 -15.35 17.23
N TYR A 680 52.50 -15.13 16.61
CA TYR A 680 52.31 -14.26 15.45
C TYR A 680 51.26 -13.22 15.78
N SER A 681 51.47 -11.95 15.43
CA SER A 681 50.54 -10.87 15.77
C SER A 681 49.96 -10.17 14.54
N TYR A 682 48.70 -9.74 14.66
CA TYR A 682 48.05 -8.84 13.72
C TYR A 682 47.22 -7.80 14.46
N THR A 683 47.38 -6.53 14.12
CA THR A 683 46.66 -5.42 14.75
C THR A 683 45.55 -4.93 13.83
N PHE A 684 44.31 -5.13 14.25
CA PHE A 684 43.16 -4.49 13.64
C PHE A 684 43.13 -3.03 14.07
N THR A 685 43.17 -2.15 13.07
CA THR A 685 43.15 -0.70 13.27
C THR A 685 41.77 -0.19 12.93
N ASN A 686 41.15 0.61 13.81
CA ASN A 686 39.82 1.17 13.61
C ASN A 686 38.67 0.15 13.55
N VAL A 687 38.87 -1.04 14.09
CA VAL A 687 37.87 -2.10 14.09
C VAL A 687 37.45 -2.37 15.53
N THR A 688 36.15 -2.29 15.79
CA THR A 688 35.54 -2.67 17.07
C THR A 688 35.32 -4.18 17.16
N SER A 689 35.06 -4.86 16.03
CA SER A 689 35.00 -6.33 15.99
C SER A 689 35.14 -6.86 14.57
N THR A 690 35.57 -8.11 14.41
CA THR A 690 35.65 -8.78 13.10
C THR A 690 35.58 -10.29 13.27
N ASN A 691 35.19 -10.97 12.19
CA ASN A 691 35.39 -12.40 12.05
C ASN A 691 36.77 -12.67 11.45
N LEU A 692 37.44 -13.72 11.88
CA LEU A 692 38.79 -14.04 11.44
C LEU A 692 39.09 -15.55 11.43
N ILE A 693 40.07 -15.94 10.62
CA ILE A 693 40.67 -17.28 10.57
C ILE A 693 42.19 -17.12 10.55
N PHE A 694 42.89 -17.87 11.39
CA PHE A 694 44.34 -18.04 11.27
C PHE A 694 44.63 -19.24 10.37
N ASN A 695 45.61 -19.12 9.48
CA ASN A 695 46.00 -20.21 8.57
C ASN A 695 47.49 -20.16 8.19
N ASP A 696 48.03 -21.24 7.64
CA ASP A 696 49.39 -21.30 7.03
C ASP A 696 49.34 -21.53 5.51
N GLY A 697 48.16 -21.42 4.89
CA GLY A 697 47.87 -21.77 3.49
C GLY A 697 47.45 -23.22 3.25
N THR A 698 47.65 -24.13 4.21
CA THR A 698 47.23 -25.55 4.14
C THR A 698 46.29 -25.92 5.29
N ASN A 699 46.62 -25.52 6.52
CA ASN A 699 45.86 -25.70 7.75
C ASN A 699 45.19 -24.39 8.16
N GLN A 700 44.05 -24.49 8.85
CA GLN A 700 43.32 -23.32 9.34
C GLN A 700 42.60 -23.58 10.67
N THR A 701 42.26 -22.51 11.39
CA THR A 701 41.32 -22.57 12.52
C THR A 701 39.87 -22.66 12.03
N ALA A 702 38.93 -22.92 12.94
CA ALA A 702 37.52 -22.62 12.69
C ALA A 702 37.30 -21.10 12.53
N ASP A 703 36.10 -20.70 12.13
CA ASP A 703 35.69 -19.30 12.12
C ASP A 703 35.72 -18.75 13.55
N LEU A 704 36.50 -17.70 13.75
CA LEU A 704 36.63 -17.00 15.03
C LEU A 704 36.04 -15.60 14.90
N SER A 705 35.72 -14.99 16.04
CA SER A 705 35.42 -13.56 16.13
C SER A 705 36.17 -12.92 17.28
N ARG A 706 36.48 -11.63 17.13
CA ARG A 706 37.15 -10.87 18.18
C ARG A 706 36.82 -9.38 18.13
N ASP A 707 36.80 -8.76 19.30
CA ASP A 707 36.44 -7.35 19.54
C ASP A 707 37.41 -6.60 20.49
N LYS A 708 38.47 -7.26 20.94
CA LYS A 708 39.47 -6.72 21.88
C LYS A 708 40.80 -7.49 21.79
N ASN A 709 41.84 -6.99 22.46
CA ASN A 709 43.16 -7.64 22.46
C ASN A 709 43.02 -9.10 22.90
N GLY A 710 43.65 -10.03 22.20
CA GLY A 710 43.49 -11.45 22.51
C GLY A 710 44.64 -12.31 22.05
N TRP A 711 44.94 -13.35 22.81
CA TRP A 711 45.89 -14.39 22.46
C TRP A 711 45.10 -15.66 22.18
N TYR A 712 45.29 -16.24 21.00
CA TYR A 712 44.66 -17.47 20.57
C TYR A 712 45.70 -18.60 20.57
N MET A 713 45.44 -19.62 21.38
CA MET A 713 46.30 -20.79 21.52
C MET A 713 45.44 -21.99 21.93
N ASN A 714 45.72 -23.18 21.40
CA ASN A 714 45.01 -24.43 21.74
C ASN A 714 43.48 -24.30 21.62
N ASN A 715 43.01 -23.71 20.51
CA ASN A 715 41.60 -23.47 20.21
C ASN A 715 40.83 -22.57 21.20
N ALA A 716 41.53 -21.77 22.02
CA ALA A 716 40.92 -20.87 22.98
C ALA A 716 41.49 -19.45 22.91
N TRP A 717 40.64 -18.46 23.21
CA TRP A 717 41.03 -17.06 23.39
C TRP A 717 41.39 -16.76 24.84
N TYR A 718 42.42 -15.94 25.02
CA TYR A 718 42.85 -15.38 26.30
C TYR A 718 42.90 -13.85 26.19
N ASP A 719 42.42 -13.14 27.21
CA ASP A 719 42.38 -11.67 27.24
C ASP A 719 43.73 -11.03 27.64
N SER A 720 44.71 -11.85 28.05
CA SER A 720 46.08 -11.46 28.40
C SER A 720 47.07 -12.52 27.88
N ASN A 721 48.33 -12.15 27.63
CA ASN A 721 49.36 -13.08 27.15
C ASN A 721 49.50 -14.29 28.09
N PRO A 722 49.15 -15.52 27.66
CA PRO A 722 49.20 -16.69 28.52
C PRO A 722 50.62 -17.24 28.77
N GLY A 723 51.66 -16.59 28.22
CA GLY A 723 53.07 -17.01 28.32
C GLY A 723 53.41 -18.21 27.43
N THR A 724 54.71 -18.55 27.33
CA THR A 724 55.15 -19.83 26.73
C THR A 724 54.74 -20.96 27.65
N GLY A 725 54.01 -21.94 27.12
CA GLY A 725 53.18 -22.85 27.91
C GLY A 725 53.88 -23.56 29.07
N VAL A 726 53.17 -23.65 30.20
CA VAL A 726 53.49 -24.56 31.31
C VAL A 726 53.26 -25.99 30.82
N ALA A 727 54.35 -26.75 30.65
CA ALA A 727 54.31 -28.12 30.18
C ALA A 727 53.60 -29.04 31.18
N VAL A 728 52.91 -30.08 30.68
CA VAL A 728 52.35 -31.13 31.53
C VAL A 728 53.49 -31.94 32.14
N THR A 729 53.57 -32.00 33.46
CA THR A 729 54.55 -32.82 34.17
C THR A 729 54.06 -34.25 34.35
N SER A 730 52.75 -34.46 34.51
CA SER A 730 52.12 -35.79 34.63
C SER A 730 50.63 -35.80 34.27
N VAL A 731 50.14 -36.96 33.83
CA VAL A 731 48.72 -37.30 33.73
C VAL A 731 48.43 -38.50 34.63
N SER A 732 47.32 -38.49 35.34
CA SER A 732 46.76 -39.66 36.05
C SER A 732 45.31 -39.88 35.64
N LEU A 733 44.80 -41.10 35.84
CA LEU A 733 43.46 -41.49 35.41
C LEU A 733 42.67 -42.09 36.56
N SER A 734 41.44 -41.61 36.77
CA SER A 734 40.53 -42.12 37.81
C SER A 734 39.21 -42.63 37.20
N PRO A 735 38.74 -43.83 37.57
CA PRO A 735 39.44 -44.83 38.38
C PRO A 735 40.61 -45.50 37.61
N THR A 736 41.59 -46.04 38.32
CA THR A 736 42.72 -46.80 37.74
C THR A 736 42.37 -48.24 37.36
N THR A 737 41.23 -48.74 37.84
CA THR A 737 40.63 -50.02 37.46
C THR A 737 39.11 -49.85 37.32
N ALA A 738 38.49 -50.59 36.39
CA ALA A 738 37.04 -50.62 36.22
C ALA A 738 36.56 -52.05 36.00
N SER A 739 35.56 -52.48 36.74
CA SER A 739 34.90 -53.78 36.53
C SER A 739 33.53 -53.53 35.92
N LEU A 740 33.33 -53.97 34.68
CA LEU A 740 32.13 -53.70 33.89
C LEU A 740 31.48 -54.98 33.40
N ASN A 741 30.18 -54.89 33.14
CA ASN A 741 29.47 -55.93 32.42
C ASN A 741 29.43 -55.61 30.92
N VAL A 742 29.33 -56.61 30.04
CA VAL A 742 29.14 -56.37 28.58
C VAL A 742 27.98 -55.39 28.36
N GLY A 743 28.23 -54.31 27.61
CA GLY A 743 27.29 -53.18 27.39
C GLY A 743 27.33 -52.08 28.45
N GLY A 744 28.01 -52.29 29.58
CA GLY A 744 28.21 -51.28 30.63
C GLY A 744 29.19 -50.19 30.22
N ILE A 745 29.05 -49.02 30.85
CA ILE A 745 29.89 -47.85 30.57
C ILE A 745 30.58 -47.33 31.84
N GLN A 746 31.78 -46.78 31.70
CA GLN A 746 32.52 -46.12 32.79
C GLN A 746 33.15 -44.83 32.27
N GLN A 747 32.85 -43.70 32.92
CA GLN A 747 33.55 -42.46 32.63
C GLN A 747 34.90 -42.42 33.33
N LEU A 748 35.97 -42.16 32.58
CA LEU A 748 37.29 -41.89 33.13
C LEU A 748 37.50 -40.39 33.27
N THR A 749 38.16 -39.98 34.36
CA THR A 749 38.52 -38.58 34.60
C THR A 749 40.04 -38.45 34.62
N PRO A 750 40.64 -37.73 33.67
CA PRO A 750 42.08 -37.48 33.66
C PRO A 750 42.40 -36.32 34.61
N THR A 751 43.47 -36.44 35.39
CA THR A 751 44.03 -35.33 36.18
C THR A 751 45.39 -34.94 35.61
N ILE A 752 45.53 -33.67 35.22
CA ILE A 752 46.73 -33.12 34.61
C ILE A 752 47.45 -32.22 35.61
N LEU A 753 48.73 -32.49 35.85
CA LEU A 753 49.59 -31.67 36.70
C LEU A 753 50.75 -31.03 35.90
N PRO A 754 51.21 -29.83 36.29
CA PRO A 754 50.60 -28.98 37.32
C PRO A 754 49.23 -28.46 36.87
N ALA A 755 48.36 -28.10 37.81
CA ALA A 755 46.98 -27.70 37.50
C ALA A 755 46.90 -26.45 36.60
N ASN A 756 47.99 -25.70 36.41
CA ASN A 756 48.11 -24.57 35.49
C ASN A 756 48.77 -24.93 34.15
N ALA A 757 48.92 -26.22 33.79
CA ALA A 757 49.46 -26.64 32.51
C ALA A 757 48.66 -26.07 31.32
N THR A 758 49.37 -25.64 30.28
CA THR A 758 48.83 -24.83 29.17
C THR A 758 48.11 -25.65 28.10
N ASN A 759 48.44 -26.94 27.95
CA ASN A 759 47.69 -27.89 27.13
C ASN A 759 47.28 -29.09 28.00
N LYS A 760 46.03 -29.09 28.47
CA LYS A 760 45.46 -30.17 29.29
C LYS A 760 44.71 -31.22 28.46
N SER A 761 44.75 -31.08 27.14
CA SER A 761 44.07 -32.00 26.24
C SER A 761 44.72 -33.37 26.30
N VAL A 762 43.88 -34.39 26.31
CA VAL A 762 44.30 -35.79 26.31
C VAL A 762 43.60 -36.56 25.20
N THR A 763 44.23 -37.64 24.77
CA THR A 763 43.64 -38.65 23.89
C THR A 763 43.48 -39.95 24.65
N TYR A 764 42.46 -40.72 24.25
CA TYR A 764 42.16 -42.02 24.82
C TYR A 764 42.33 -43.11 23.76
N SER A 765 42.87 -44.25 24.17
CA SER A 765 42.95 -45.43 23.32
C SER A 765 42.69 -46.69 24.14
N SER A 766 42.14 -47.72 23.50
CA SER A 766 42.02 -49.05 24.07
C SER A 766 43.00 -49.98 23.37
N ASN A 767 43.75 -50.78 24.15
CA ASN A 767 44.61 -51.81 23.56
C ASN A 767 43.81 -53.00 23.00
N ASN A 768 42.53 -53.13 23.35
CA ASN A 768 41.66 -54.21 22.92
C ASN A 768 40.22 -53.70 22.79
N THR A 769 39.93 -53.05 21.66
CA THR A 769 38.61 -52.50 21.33
C THR A 769 37.53 -53.58 21.17
N ALA A 770 37.92 -54.85 20.95
CA ALA A 770 36.99 -55.97 20.95
C ALA A 770 36.47 -56.32 22.35
N VAL A 771 37.16 -55.90 23.41
CA VAL A 771 36.76 -56.10 24.81
C VAL A 771 36.18 -54.81 25.43
N ALA A 772 36.78 -53.65 25.20
CA ALA A 772 36.22 -52.36 25.61
C ALA A 772 36.68 -51.22 24.68
N THR A 773 35.76 -50.35 24.26
CA THR A 773 36.05 -49.13 23.50
C THR A 773 36.07 -47.92 24.41
N VAL A 774 36.71 -46.82 23.98
CA VAL A 774 36.71 -45.54 24.69
C VAL A 774 36.54 -44.41 23.68
N ASN A 775 35.69 -43.43 23.98
CA ASN A 775 35.48 -42.27 23.10
C ASN A 775 36.43 -41.11 23.45
N ALA A 776 36.35 -40.03 22.68
CA ALA A 776 37.21 -38.85 22.87
C ALA A 776 37.00 -38.15 24.24
N SER A 777 35.87 -38.35 24.92
CA SER A 777 35.61 -37.79 26.24
C SER A 777 36.05 -38.70 27.40
N GLY A 778 36.64 -39.87 27.12
CA GLY A 778 37.08 -40.82 28.15
C GLY A 778 35.98 -41.75 28.66
N LEU A 779 34.85 -41.86 27.96
CA LEU A 779 33.78 -42.81 28.28
C LEU A 779 34.11 -44.18 27.69
N ILE A 780 34.25 -45.17 28.56
CA ILE A 780 34.46 -46.57 28.20
C ILE A 780 33.11 -47.23 27.89
N THR A 781 33.07 -48.08 26.87
CA THR A 781 31.96 -49.02 26.61
C THR A 781 32.50 -50.44 26.58
N ALA A 782 31.98 -51.32 27.45
CA ALA A 782 32.33 -52.73 27.47
C ALA A 782 31.71 -53.49 26.30
N VAL A 783 32.52 -54.23 25.53
CA VAL A 783 32.13 -54.87 24.26
C VAL A 783 32.02 -56.39 24.38
N ALA A 784 32.97 -57.07 25.03
CA ALA A 784 32.96 -58.52 25.18
C ALA A 784 33.69 -58.96 26.46
N ASN A 785 33.44 -60.18 26.93
CA ASN A 785 34.11 -60.74 28.11
C ASN A 785 35.64 -60.74 27.90
N GLY A 786 36.39 -60.22 28.87
CA GLY A 786 37.84 -60.16 28.80
C GLY A 786 38.40 -58.98 29.58
N THR A 787 39.67 -58.66 29.34
CA THR A 787 40.30 -57.46 29.90
C THR A 787 40.81 -56.54 28.78
N ALA A 788 40.68 -55.23 29.00
CA ALA A 788 41.19 -54.19 28.12
C ALA A 788 41.86 -53.10 28.97
N THR A 789 42.96 -52.54 28.49
CA THR A 789 43.64 -51.41 29.13
C THR A 789 43.33 -50.15 28.33
N ILE A 790 42.67 -49.20 28.98
CA ILE A 790 42.45 -47.87 28.43
C ILE A 790 43.64 -46.98 28.80
N THR A 791 44.28 -46.41 27.80
CA THR A 791 45.40 -45.48 27.97
C THR A 791 44.92 -44.07 27.73
N VAL A 792 45.18 -43.17 28.68
CA VAL A 792 45.13 -41.73 28.45
C VAL A 792 46.54 -41.23 28.13
N ALA A 793 46.68 -40.42 27.10
CA ALA A 793 47.93 -39.75 26.74
C ALA A 793 47.68 -38.25 26.64
N THR A 794 48.63 -37.42 27.07
CA THR A 794 48.62 -36.00 26.68
C THR A 794 48.71 -35.88 25.16
N VAL A 795 48.15 -34.82 24.56
CA VAL A 795 48.10 -34.65 23.09
C VAL A 795 49.49 -34.63 22.43
N ASP A 796 50.56 -34.30 23.17
CA ASP A 796 51.95 -34.40 22.70
C ASP A 796 52.56 -35.82 22.82
N GLY A 797 51.82 -36.79 23.37
CA GLY A 797 52.18 -38.20 23.52
C GLY A 797 53.17 -38.52 24.66
N ASN A 798 53.69 -37.51 25.37
CA ASN A 798 54.85 -37.68 26.25
C ASN A 798 54.52 -38.20 27.67
N LYS A 799 53.27 -38.10 28.11
CA LYS A 799 52.82 -38.54 29.44
C LYS A 799 51.59 -39.43 29.27
N THR A 800 51.62 -40.61 29.89
CA THR A 800 50.53 -41.57 29.83
C THR A 800 50.12 -42.07 31.21
N SER A 801 48.86 -42.46 31.34
CA SER A 801 48.32 -43.21 32.48
C SER A 801 47.32 -44.23 31.96
N THR A 802 47.10 -45.31 32.70
CA THR A 802 46.22 -46.39 32.27
C THR A 802 45.11 -46.68 33.27
N CYS A 803 44.01 -47.22 32.75
CA CYS A 803 42.95 -47.88 33.53
C CYS A 803 42.80 -49.31 33.02
N LEU A 804 42.88 -50.29 33.92
CA LEU A 804 42.60 -51.69 33.59
C LEU A 804 41.09 -51.95 33.70
N VAL A 805 40.46 -52.30 32.58
CA VAL A 805 39.05 -52.65 32.48
C VAL A 805 38.91 -54.16 32.45
N SER A 806 38.20 -54.71 33.44
CA SER A 806 37.77 -56.10 33.47
C SER A 806 36.31 -56.18 33.08
N VAL A 807 36.03 -56.76 31.92
CA VAL A 807 34.67 -56.95 31.42
C VAL A 807 34.22 -58.38 31.71
N THR A 808 33.26 -58.53 32.61
CA THR A 808 32.57 -59.80 32.84
C THR A 808 31.27 -59.83 32.06
N THR A 809 30.86 -61.00 31.59
CA THR A 809 29.44 -61.20 31.24
C THR A 809 28.64 -61.24 32.54
N ALA A 810 27.98 -60.15 32.93
CA ALA A 810 26.94 -60.28 33.95
C ALA A 810 25.83 -61.16 33.41
N SER A 811 25.53 -62.16 34.21
CA SER A 811 24.20 -62.72 34.35
C SER A 811 23.18 -61.60 34.63
N GLY A 812 22.51 -61.12 33.57
CA GLY A 812 21.18 -60.48 33.60
C GLY A 812 21.06 -59.01 34.02
N GLY A 813 20.78 -58.11 33.05
CA GLY A 813 20.13 -56.80 33.29
C GLY A 813 20.56 -55.66 32.36
N GLY A 814 20.02 -55.57 31.13
CA GLY A 814 20.33 -54.51 30.15
C GLY A 814 19.46 -53.25 30.23
N ASN A 815 19.83 -52.16 29.53
CA ASN A 815 19.07 -50.97 29.03
C ASN A 815 17.77 -50.44 29.70
N TYR A 816 17.42 -50.80 30.93
CA TYR A 816 16.20 -50.35 31.60
C TYR A 816 16.49 -49.27 32.65
N TYR A 817 15.60 -48.27 32.72
CA TYR A 817 15.74 -47.11 33.59
C TYR A 817 14.42 -46.78 34.29
N THR A 818 14.50 -46.27 35.51
CA THR A 818 13.45 -45.43 36.10
C THR A 818 13.81 -43.96 35.84
N ILE A 819 12.81 -43.08 35.68
CA ILE A 819 13.04 -41.68 35.29
C ILE A 819 12.53 -40.76 36.40
N LYS A 820 13.44 -40.16 37.17
CA LYS A 820 13.17 -39.40 38.39
C LYS A 820 13.14 -37.90 38.15
N ASN A 821 12.19 -37.18 38.73
CA ASN A 821 12.08 -35.73 38.64
C ASN A 821 12.93 -35.00 39.69
N ARG A 822 13.58 -33.89 39.31
CA ARG A 822 14.41 -33.07 40.23
C ARG A 822 13.60 -32.33 41.27
N TRP A 823 12.42 -31.82 40.91
CA TRP A 823 11.62 -30.95 41.78
C TRP A 823 10.86 -31.74 42.85
N THR A 824 10.19 -32.82 42.45
CA THR A 824 9.33 -33.60 43.37
C THR A 824 9.94 -34.93 43.83
N GLY A 825 10.97 -35.43 43.14
CA GLY A 825 11.50 -36.78 43.34
C GLY A 825 10.60 -37.91 42.80
N ALA A 826 9.48 -37.58 42.15
CA ALA A 826 8.57 -38.55 41.55
C ALA A 826 9.16 -39.22 40.29
N TYR A 827 8.66 -40.39 39.95
CA TYR A 827 9.10 -41.19 38.80
C TYR A 827 8.04 -41.26 37.71
N LEU A 828 8.44 -41.18 36.45
CA LEU A 828 7.53 -41.34 35.32
C LEU A 828 7.05 -42.78 35.20
N SER A 829 5.75 -42.95 34.95
CA SER A 829 5.11 -44.23 34.70
C SER A 829 4.20 -44.20 33.50
N ASP A 830 4.01 -45.35 32.89
CA ASP A 830 2.88 -45.55 32.00
C ASP A 830 1.58 -45.68 32.83
N ALA A 831 0.65 -44.74 32.62
CA ALA A 831 -0.66 -44.69 33.26
C ALA A 831 -1.80 -45.05 32.28
N GLY A 832 -1.50 -45.81 31.21
CA GLY A 832 -2.39 -46.11 30.11
C GLY A 832 -2.27 -45.04 29.03
N THR A 833 -3.30 -44.22 28.83
CA THR A 833 -3.30 -43.23 27.74
C THR A 833 -2.21 -42.16 27.86
N ASN A 834 -1.77 -41.86 29.09
CA ASN A 834 -0.80 -40.81 29.38
C ASN A 834 0.42 -41.34 30.14
N THR A 835 1.53 -40.62 30.03
CA THR A 835 2.64 -40.75 30.95
C THR A 835 2.26 -40.08 32.28
N GLY A 836 2.08 -40.87 33.33
CA GLY A 836 1.85 -40.41 34.70
C GLY A 836 3.14 -40.22 35.49
N TYR A 837 3.02 -39.83 36.75
CA TYR A 837 4.15 -39.81 37.69
C TYR A 837 3.72 -40.16 39.12
N GLY A 838 4.61 -40.81 39.88
CA GLY A 838 4.32 -41.26 41.24
C GLY A 838 5.58 -41.53 42.07
N THR A 839 5.42 -41.73 43.38
CA THR A 839 6.54 -41.95 44.31
C THR A 839 6.93 -43.42 44.46
N SER A 840 6.13 -44.36 43.95
CA SER A 840 6.43 -45.79 43.98
C SER A 840 7.05 -46.25 42.66
N VAL A 841 8.23 -46.87 42.71
CA VAL A 841 8.91 -47.47 41.54
C VAL A 841 8.66 -48.98 41.41
N SER A 842 7.74 -49.53 42.21
CA SER A 842 7.42 -50.95 42.17
C SER A 842 6.57 -51.28 40.94
N GLY A 843 7.11 -52.08 40.01
CA GLY A 843 6.39 -52.58 38.83
C GLY A 843 7.03 -52.16 37.50
N ASN A 844 6.69 -52.86 36.42
CA ASN A 844 7.27 -52.60 35.10
C ASN A 844 6.73 -51.32 34.43
N ASN A 845 5.60 -50.78 34.90
CA ASN A 845 5.04 -49.52 34.38
C ASN A 845 5.95 -48.31 34.67
N TYR A 846 6.83 -48.38 35.67
CA TYR A 846 7.80 -47.33 36.01
C TYR A 846 9.18 -47.56 35.36
N LYS A 847 9.31 -48.62 34.58
CA LYS A 847 10.58 -49.02 33.96
C LYS A 847 10.50 -48.77 32.47
N TRP A 848 11.54 -48.13 31.95
CA TRP A 848 11.62 -47.68 30.58
C TRP A 848 12.88 -48.25 29.94
N GLN A 849 12.72 -48.94 28.83
CA GLN A 849 13.82 -49.30 27.97
C GLN A 849 14.21 -48.09 27.14
N LYS A 850 15.46 -47.65 27.26
CA LYS A 850 16.02 -46.60 26.40
C LYS A 850 16.56 -47.25 25.12
N ILE A 851 16.03 -46.85 23.97
CA ILE A 851 16.41 -47.38 22.66
C ILE A 851 16.94 -46.22 21.82
N ALA A 852 18.21 -46.26 21.43
CA ALA A 852 18.79 -45.23 20.58
C ALA A 852 18.21 -45.29 19.16
N ILE A 853 17.90 -44.13 18.59
CA ILE A 853 17.49 -43.96 17.17
C ILE A 853 18.71 -43.56 16.34
N ASP A 854 19.47 -42.57 16.84
CA ASP A 854 20.72 -42.13 16.25
C ASP A 854 21.65 -41.57 17.35
N ALA A 855 22.72 -40.87 16.96
CA ALA A 855 23.69 -40.30 17.88
C ALA A 855 23.11 -39.20 18.81
N THR A 856 21.94 -38.67 18.48
CA THR A 856 21.30 -37.53 19.16
C THR A 856 19.96 -37.91 19.81
N TYR A 857 19.16 -38.74 19.13
CA TYR A 857 17.80 -39.05 19.52
C TYR A 857 17.62 -40.50 19.98
N PHE A 858 16.70 -40.71 20.93
CA PHE A 858 16.28 -42.01 21.43
C PHE A 858 14.78 -42.04 21.70
N VAL A 859 14.21 -43.23 21.87
CA VAL A 859 12.84 -43.45 22.35
C VAL A 859 12.85 -44.09 23.74
N LEU A 860 11.79 -43.87 24.49
CA LEU A 860 11.56 -44.47 25.81
C LEU A 860 10.37 -45.42 25.72
N LYS A 861 10.66 -46.73 25.71
CA LYS A 861 9.67 -47.79 25.60
C LYS A 861 9.32 -48.33 26.98
N ASN A 862 8.06 -48.29 27.37
CA ASN A 862 7.65 -48.82 28.66
C ASN A 862 7.82 -50.35 28.70
N VAL A 863 8.32 -50.87 29.81
CA VAL A 863 8.59 -52.31 29.96
C VAL A 863 7.31 -53.14 30.10
N ALA A 864 6.24 -52.57 30.67
CA ALA A 864 5.00 -53.31 30.87
C ALA A 864 4.13 -53.38 29.62
N THR A 865 3.99 -52.26 28.91
CA THR A 865 3.07 -52.14 27.76
C THR A 865 3.78 -52.25 26.41
N GLY A 866 5.07 -51.92 26.35
CA GLY A 866 5.81 -51.79 25.11
C GLY A 866 5.49 -50.51 24.33
N GLU A 867 4.72 -49.58 24.91
CA GLU A 867 4.36 -48.31 24.29
C GLU A 867 5.44 -47.24 24.52
N LEU A 868 5.46 -46.24 23.64
CA LEU A 868 6.44 -45.17 23.59
C LEU A 868 5.85 -43.86 24.11
N MET A 869 6.67 -43.18 24.91
CA MET A 869 6.39 -41.81 25.37
C MET A 869 6.38 -40.83 24.19
N ASN A 870 5.29 -40.11 23.97
CA ASN A 870 5.09 -39.24 22.80
C ASN A 870 4.19 -38.02 23.07
N ILE A 871 4.04 -37.13 22.08
CA ILE A 871 3.16 -35.94 22.15
C ILE A 871 2.23 -35.80 20.93
N GLU A 872 1.94 -36.89 20.23
CA GLU A 872 1.28 -36.89 18.91
C GLU A 872 -0.12 -36.24 18.93
N GLY A 873 -0.92 -36.51 19.97
CA GLY A 873 -2.30 -36.05 20.08
C GLY A 873 -2.48 -34.58 20.44
N GLN A 874 -1.39 -33.82 20.64
CA GLN A 874 -1.38 -32.39 20.94
C GLN A 874 -2.31 -31.95 22.09
N THR A 875 -2.48 -32.81 23.10
CA THR A 875 -3.44 -32.62 24.20
C THR A 875 -2.90 -31.76 25.34
N GLY A 876 -1.65 -31.32 25.26
CA GLY A 876 -0.92 -30.69 26.37
C GLY A 876 -0.33 -31.68 27.39
N ASN A 877 -0.69 -32.96 27.33
CA ASN A 877 -0.12 -34.04 28.13
C ASN A 877 0.83 -34.92 27.30
N VAL A 878 1.83 -35.50 27.94
CA VAL A 878 2.68 -36.53 27.36
C VAL A 878 1.93 -37.86 27.37
N GLN A 879 1.85 -38.49 26.21
CA GLN A 879 1.09 -39.72 25.96
C GLN A 879 2.01 -40.94 26.00
N CYS A 880 1.42 -42.13 26.18
CA CYS A 880 2.13 -43.42 26.11
C CYS A 880 1.22 -44.45 25.42
N ASN A 881 1.07 -44.33 24.10
CA ASN A 881 0.03 -45.05 23.35
C ASN A 881 0.41 -45.40 21.91
N ILE A 882 1.70 -45.30 21.56
CA ILE A 882 2.20 -45.66 20.23
C ILE A 882 3.38 -46.62 20.35
N THR A 883 3.61 -47.45 19.33
CA THR A 883 4.70 -48.45 19.32
C THR A 883 5.73 -48.19 18.23
N ASP A 884 5.45 -47.27 17.31
CA ASP A 884 6.30 -46.94 16.17
C ASP A 884 7.41 -45.94 16.56
N THR A 885 8.65 -46.41 16.46
CA THR A 885 9.84 -45.62 16.80
C THR A 885 10.18 -44.52 15.78
N THR A 886 9.56 -44.53 14.59
CA THR A 886 9.82 -43.56 13.52
C THR A 886 9.10 -42.23 13.72
N PHE A 887 8.07 -42.21 14.56
CA PHE A 887 7.30 -41.00 14.86
C PHE A 887 8.18 -40.00 15.59
N TRP A 888 8.42 -38.84 14.97
CA TRP A 888 9.26 -37.79 15.56
C TRP A 888 8.70 -37.28 16.89
N SER A 889 7.39 -37.41 17.12
CA SER A 889 6.74 -37.07 18.39
C SER A 889 7.11 -38.03 19.53
N ALA A 890 7.60 -39.24 19.25
CA ALA A 890 8.12 -40.20 20.24
C ALA A 890 9.64 -40.11 20.45
N GLN A 891 10.34 -39.29 19.67
CA GLN A 891 11.80 -39.20 19.70
C GLN A 891 12.27 -38.03 20.57
N TRP A 892 13.17 -38.33 21.48
CA TRP A 892 13.66 -37.42 22.51
C TRP A 892 15.18 -37.27 22.46
N SER A 893 15.67 -36.07 22.73
CA SER A 893 17.08 -35.81 23.03
C SER A 893 17.27 -35.44 24.50
N SER A 894 18.50 -35.55 25.00
CA SER A 894 18.85 -35.15 26.36
C SER A 894 19.65 -33.85 26.37
N ASP A 895 19.10 -32.82 27.00
CA ASP A 895 19.82 -31.57 27.28
C ASP A 895 20.33 -31.60 28.72
N TYR A 896 21.62 -31.84 28.92
CA TYR A 896 22.22 -31.87 30.25
C TYR A 896 22.30 -30.45 30.84
N THR A 897 21.82 -30.29 32.07
CA THR A 897 21.83 -28.99 32.77
C THR A 897 23.03 -28.85 33.71
N ASP A 898 23.50 -29.94 34.31
CA ASP A 898 24.64 -29.95 35.25
C ASP A 898 25.39 -31.30 35.29
N GLY A 899 25.32 -32.08 34.20
CA GLY A 899 25.96 -33.39 34.09
C GLY A 899 25.28 -34.53 34.83
N THR A 900 24.31 -34.24 35.71
CA THR A 900 23.51 -35.24 36.45
C THR A 900 22.05 -35.22 36.03
N TRP A 901 21.48 -34.02 35.80
CA TRP A 901 20.09 -33.84 35.42
C TRP A 901 19.96 -33.49 33.93
N VAL A 902 18.90 -34.00 33.28
CA VAL A 902 18.61 -33.80 31.86
C VAL A 902 17.22 -33.22 31.64
N ARG A 903 17.05 -32.40 30.62
CA ARG A 903 15.72 -32.10 30.04
C ARG A 903 15.51 -33.03 28.85
N LEU A 904 14.32 -33.60 28.74
CA LEU A 904 13.94 -34.46 27.61
C LEU A 904 13.22 -33.60 26.57
N ARG A 905 13.89 -33.32 25.45
CA ARG A 905 13.40 -32.42 24.39
C ARG A 905 12.84 -33.21 23.22
N ASN A 906 11.67 -32.80 22.73
CA ASN A 906 11.00 -33.50 21.66
C ASN A 906 11.61 -33.14 20.29
N ARG A 907 11.77 -34.14 19.40
CA ARG A 907 12.29 -33.91 18.04
C ARG A 907 11.30 -33.18 17.14
N TRP A 908 10.00 -33.50 17.23
CA TRP A 908 8.97 -32.92 16.38
C TRP A 908 8.63 -31.47 16.78
N GLN A 909 8.52 -31.20 18.07
CA GLN A 909 8.31 -29.86 18.60
C GLN A 909 9.50 -29.46 19.47
N THR A 910 10.56 -28.95 18.84
CA THR A 910 11.88 -28.73 19.47
C THR A 910 11.89 -27.71 20.60
N GLY A 911 10.86 -26.85 20.71
CA GLY A 911 10.67 -25.97 21.87
C GLY A 911 10.23 -26.72 23.14
N ASN A 912 9.57 -27.86 22.99
CA ASN A 912 8.86 -28.55 24.05
C ASN A 912 9.70 -29.60 24.79
N ILE A 913 9.61 -29.55 26.12
CA ILE A 913 10.24 -30.49 27.05
C ILE A 913 9.20 -31.07 28.02
N ILE A 914 9.49 -32.25 28.57
CA ILE A 914 8.62 -32.92 29.54
C ILE A 914 8.71 -32.26 30.92
N HIS A 915 7.57 -31.90 31.52
CA HIS A 915 7.48 -31.30 32.87
C HIS A 915 6.24 -31.79 33.65
N ILE A 916 6.19 -31.55 34.96
CA ILE A 916 5.07 -31.94 35.86
C ILE A 916 4.54 -30.79 36.73
N GLU A 917 4.81 -29.55 36.34
CA GLU A 917 4.58 -28.35 37.17
C GLU A 917 3.12 -28.18 37.63
N ASN A 918 2.14 -28.43 36.75
CA ASN A 918 0.74 -28.16 37.06
C ASN A 918 0.07 -29.23 37.94
N GLN A 919 0.84 -30.24 38.37
CA GLN A 919 0.40 -31.29 39.30
C GLN A 919 -0.90 -32.02 38.90
N THR A 920 -1.13 -32.21 37.60
CA THR A 920 -2.38 -32.77 37.05
C THR A 920 -2.49 -34.30 37.15
N GLY A 921 -1.44 -34.98 37.65
CA GLY A 921 -1.34 -36.44 37.66
C GLY A 921 -0.83 -37.06 36.36
N ALA A 922 -0.70 -36.25 35.29
CA ALA A 922 -0.05 -36.61 34.03
C ALA A 922 1.14 -35.68 33.78
N ALA A 923 2.21 -36.21 33.19
CA ALA A 923 3.29 -35.40 32.66
C ALA A 923 2.78 -34.56 31.48
N GLN A 924 3.31 -33.35 31.37
CA GLN A 924 2.94 -32.35 30.38
C GLN A 924 4.15 -31.99 29.53
N TYR A 925 3.91 -31.32 28.40
CA TYR A 925 4.97 -30.75 27.58
C TYR A 925 4.75 -29.26 27.37
N GLY A 926 5.85 -28.50 27.37
CA GLY A 926 5.79 -27.05 27.21
C GLY A 926 7.15 -26.45 26.87
N ASN A 927 7.13 -25.19 26.43
CA ASN A 927 8.33 -24.48 25.99
C ASN A 927 9.35 -24.37 27.13
N SER A 928 10.60 -24.74 26.85
CA SER A 928 11.71 -24.67 27.80
C SER A 928 11.88 -23.29 28.44
N GLN A 929 12.01 -23.25 29.77
CA GLN A 929 12.26 -22.04 30.58
C GLN A 929 13.49 -22.23 31.48
N ASP A 930 14.17 -21.13 31.83
CA ASP A 930 15.34 -21.15 32.72
C ASP A 930 14.93 -21.43 34.17
N GLY A 931 15.72 -22.22 34.90
CA GLY A 931 15.45 -22.58 36.30
C GLY A 931 14.31 -23.60 36.51
N TRP A 932 13.78 -24.21 35.45
CA TRP A 932 12.59 -25.05 35.51
C TRP A 932 12.88 -26.49 36.00
N TYR A 933 13.01 -26.66 37.33
CA TYR A 933 13.36 -27.96 37.93
C TYR A 933 12.31 -29.05 37.73
N SER A 934 11.04 -28.70 37.54
CA SER A 934 9.95 -29.65 37.24
C SER A 934 10.13 -30.32 35.87
N ALA A 935 10.98 -29.79 35.00
CA ALA A 935 11.31 -30.32 33.68
C ALA A 935 12.68 -31.03 33.61
N GLN A 936 13.32 -31.26 34.76
CA GLN A 936 14.63 -31.89 34.86
C GLN A 936 14.53 -33.29 35.44
N TRP A 937 15.20 -34.24 34.81
CA TRP A 937 15.04 -35.67 35.00
C TRP A 937 16.39 -36.37 35.21
N GLN A 938 16.38 -37.49 35.94
CA GLN A 938 17.51 -38.39 36.09
C GLN A 938 17.09 -39.79 35.67
N LEU A 939 17.83 -40.40 34.74
CA LEU A 939 17.60 -41.78 34.29
C LEU A 939 18.44 -42.72 35.18
N GLU A 940 17.78 -43.39 36.12
CA GLU A 940 18.40 -44.30 37.08
C GLU A 940 18.32 -45.74 36.54
N PRO A 941 19.45 -46.46 36.33
CA PRO A 941 19.42 -47.84 35.86
C PRO A 941 18.62 -48.76 36.79
N THR A 942 17.84 -49.67 36.22
CA THR A 942 17.05 -50.67 36.96
C THR A 942 17.14 -52.03 36.28
N THR A 943 16.86 -53.09 37.04
CA THR A 943 16.63 -54.43 36.50
C THR A 943 15.13 -54.66 36.27
N VAL A 944 14.79 -55.52 35.31
CA VAL A 944 13.41 -55.98 35.06
C VAL A 944 13.24 -57.38 35.63
N GLY A 945 12.13 -57.62 36.33
CA GLY A 945 11.82 -58.94 36.86
C GLY A 945 11.45 -59.89 35.72
N THR A 946 11.97 -61.11 35.76
CA THR A 946 11.67 -62.17 34.79
C THR A 946 10.19 -62.57 34.88
N SER A 947 9.35 -61.98 34.04
CA SER A 947 8.07 -62.59 33.69
C SER A 947 7.54 -62.05 32.37
N LYS A 948 7.48 -62.97 31.40
CA LYS A 948 6.80 -62.98 30.08
C LYS A 948 7.57 -62.50 28.83
N MET A 949 8.17 -63.54 28.21
CA MET A 949 8.31 -63.86 26.78
C MET A 949 8.73 -62.75 25.80
N ALA A 950 10.01 -62.79 25.43
CA ALA A 950 10.53 -62.19 24.22
C ALA A 950 9.91 -62.88 22.98
N LEU A 951 9.34 -62.09 22.09
CA LEU A 951 9.04 -62.50 20.71
C LEU A 951 10.34 -62.43 19.88
N ASN A 952 10.58 -63.48 19.10
CA ASN A 952 11.77 -63.68 18.27
C ASN A 952 12.00 -62.51 17.30
N VAL A 953 13.25 -62.07 17.21
CA VAL A 953 13.75 -61.13 16.19
C VAL A 953 14.46 -61.94 15.12
N GLU A 954 13.69 -62.44 14.16
CA GLU A 954 14.13 -62.62 12.79
C GLU A 954 13.18 -61.76 11.93
N GLU A 955 13.74 -61.00 11.00
CA GLU A 955 13.10 -59.96 10.16
C GLU A 955 12.88 -58.61 10.85
N VAL A 956 13.82 -57.67 10.67
CA VAL A 956 13.60 -56.40 9.94
C VAL A 956 14.99 -55.87 9.55
N SER A 957 15.48 -56.29 8.38
CA SER A 957 16.41 -55.49 7.60
C SER A 957 15.59 -54.75 6.55
N LYS A 958 15.55 -53.42 6.62
CA LYS A 958 15.76 -52.47 5.50
C LYS A 958 15.29 -51.07 5.90
N THR A 959 16.22 -50.14 5.75
CA THR A 959 16.00 -48.69 5.70
C THR A 959 15.11 -48.33 4.51
N GLU A 960 14.01 -47.61 4.74
CA GLU A 960 13.18 -47.10 3.63
C GLU A 960 13.81 -45.83 3.00
N PRO A 961 13.77 -45.65 1.67
CA PRO A 961 14.51 -44.59 0.97
C PRO A 961 13.58 -43.42 0.57
N VAL A 962 13.64 -42.23 1.20
CA VAL A 962 12.65 -41.16 0.90
C VAL A 962 13.03 -40.25 -0.29
N ILE A 963 12.06 -39.97 -1.18
CA ILE A 963 12.18 -39.01 -2.30
C ILE A 963 12.23 -37.54 -1.79
N GLY A 964 13.24 -36.76 -2.18
CA GLY A 964 13.54 -35.43 -1.61
C GLY A 964 14.19 -34.41 -2.54
N ILE A 965 14.31 -33.16 -2.08
CA ILE A 965 14.93 -32.03 -2.80
C ILE A 965 15.98 -31.36 -1.92
N TYR A 966 17.20 -31.15 -2.42
CA TYR A 966 18.30 -30.51 -1.66
C TYR A 966 19.33 -29.77 -2.53
N PRO A 967 19.86 -28.60 -2.13
CA PRO A 967 19.44 -27.82 -0.97
C PRO A 967 18.07 -27.18 -1.19
N ASN A 968 17.31 -27.00 -0.10
CA ASN A 968 16.04 -26.29 -0.10
C ASN A 968 15.98 -25.42 1.18
N PRO A 969 16.30 -24.11 1.09
CA PRO A 969 16.34 -23.31 -0.13
C PRO A 969 17.50 -23.60 -1.08
N ALA A 970 17.21 -23.63 -2.39
CA ALA A 970 18.19 -23.70 -3.45
C ALA A 970 18.96 -22.38 -3.56
N THR A 971 20.28 -22.49 -3.71
CA THR A 971 21.22 -21.37 -3.86
C THR A 971 22.18 -21.69 -5.00
N ASN A 972 22.69 -20.67 -5.70
CA ASN A 972 23.60 -20.81 -6.84
C ASN A 972 23.02 -21.50 -8.08
N ASN A 973 21.74 -21.25 -8.39
CA ASN A 973 21.08 -21.75 -9.61
C ASN A 973 21.06 -23.29 -9.75
N VAL A 974 21.18 -24.04 -8.64
CA VAL A 974 21.18 -25.51 -8.64
C VAL A 974 20.38 -26.10 -7.47
N PHE A 975 19.69 -27.22 -7.72
CA PHE A 975 19.17 -28.12 -6.68
C PHE A 975 19.20 -29.57 -7.14
N ASN A 976 19.14 -30.52 -6.22
CA ASN A 976 19.16 -31.96 -6.52
C ASN A 976 17.83 -32.60 -6.17
N ILE A 977 17.43 -33.57 -6.99
CA ILE A 977 16.31 -34.47 -6.75
C ILE A 977 16.85 -35.82 -6.30
N LEU A 978 16.49 -36.24 -5.09
CA LEU A 978 16.80 -37.56 -4.53
C LEU A 978 15.61 -38.48 -4.82
N MET A 979 15.85 -39.55 -5.58
CA MET A 979 14.88 -40.60 -5.89
C MET A 979 15.48 -41.97 -5.65
N PRO A 980 15.76 -42.32 -4.38
CA PRO A 980 16.35 -43.62 -4.05
C PRO A 980 15.39 -44.80 -4.32
N GLU A 981 14.10 -44.54 -4.55
CA GLU A 981 13.08 -45.52 -4.96
C GLU A 981 12.93 -45.66 -6.48
N LEU A 982 13.64 -44.87 -7.31
CA LEU A 982 13.56 -45.01 -8.77
C LEU A 982 14.26 -46.30 -9.20
N ALA A 983 13.49 -47.26 -9.72
CA ALA A 983 14.03 -48.55 -10.11
C ALA A 983 15.06 -48.42 -11.25
N SER A 984 16.09 -49.26 -11.20
CA SER A 984 17.21 -49.23 -12.14
C SER A 984 16.72 -49.44 -13.58
N GLY A 985 16.85 -48.41 -14.42
CA GLY A 985 16.42 -48.42 -15.82
C GLY A 985 15.17 -47.57 -16.12
N ASP A 986 14.49 -47.04 -15.11
CA ASP A 986 13.37 -46.11 -15.27
C ASP A 986 13.81 -44.64 -15.35
N THR A 987 12.86 -43.78 -15.75
CA THR A 987 13.06 -42.32 -15.79
C THR A 987 11.92 -41.63 -15.05
N ALA A 988 12.26 -40.55 -14.35
CA ALA A 988 11.30 -39.63 -13.75
C ALA A 988 11.28 -38.30 -14.51
N GLU A 989 10.07 -37.80 -14.80
CA GLU A 989 9.83 -36.45 -15.30
C GLU A 989 9.67 -35.48 -14.14
N ILE A 990 10.37 -34.35 -14.24
CA ILE A 990 10.40 -33.31 -13.23
C ILE A 990 9.80 -32.04 -13.82
N PHE A 991 8.73 -31.54 -13.22
CA PHE A 991 8.10 -30.27 -13.61
C PHE A 991 8.23 -29.26 -12.48
N VAL A 992 8.87 -28.13 -12.73
CA VAL A 992 8.91 -27.00 -11.80
C VAL A 992 7.98 -25.92 -12.30
N SER A 993 6.95 -25.60 -11.53
CA SER A 993 5.94 -24.61 -11.88
C SER A 993 5.93 -23.45 -10.89
N ASP A 994 5.55 -22.26 -11.36
CA ASP A 994 5.19 -21.16 -10.48
C ASP A 994 3.88 -21.44 -9.72
N LEU A 995 3.52 -20.56 -8.78
CA LEU A 995 2.31 -20.71 -7.97
C LEU A 995 1.00 -20.56 -8.77
N ASN A 996 1.06 -20.08 -10.02
CA ASN A 996 -0.08 -20.00 -10.92
C ASN A 996 -0.20 -21.25 -11.81
N GLY A 997 0.65 -22.27 -11.60
CA GLY A 997 0.63 -23.53 -12.30
C GLY A 997 1.35 -23.51 -13.66
N ARG A 998 2.01 -22.41 -14.03
CA ARG A 998 2.79 -22.34 -15.27
C ARG A 998 4.10 -23.09 -15.08
N THR A 999 4.32 -24.14 -15.88
CA THR A 999 5.60 -24.88 -15.89
C THR A 999 6.72 -24.02 -16.45
N LEU A 1000 7.78 -23.87 -15.67
CA LEU A 1000 8.96 -23.07 -15.99
C LEU A 1000 10.18 -23.92 -16.32
N ILE A 1001 10.28 -25.13 -15.75
CA ILE A 1001 11.35 -26.10 -16.04
C ILE A 1001 10.72 -27.47 -16.20
N THR A 1002 11.17 -28.19 -17.23
CA THR A 1002 10.86 -29.60 -17.46
C THR A 1002 12.17 -30.35 -17.65
N GLU A 1003 12.41 -31.36 -16.82
CA GLU A 1003 13.63 -32.18 -16.87
C GLU A 1003 13.31 -33.67 -16.78
N ARG A 1004 14.25 -34.51 -17.22
CA ARG A 1004 14.16 -35.97 -17.12
C ARG A 1004 15.40 -36.56 -16.49
N LEU A 1005 15.21 -37.32 -15.41
CA LEU A 1005 16.30 -37.93 -14.66
C LEU A 1005 16.10 -39.44 -14.58
N SER A 1006 17.15 -40.21 -14.90
CA SER A 1006 17.20 -41.68 -14.77
C SER A 1006 17.76 -42.17 -13.44
N SER A 1007 18.15 -41.24 -12.56
CA SER A 1007 18.61 -41.50 -11.19
C SER A 1007 18.52 -40.21 -10.37
N SER A 1008 18.84 -40.27 -9.07
CA SER A 1008 18.98 -39.05 -8.25
C SER A 1008 20.01 -38.11 -8.90
N GLY A 1009 19.68 -36.83 -9.09
CA GLY A 1009 20.49 -35.96 -9.93
C GLY A 1009 20.24 -34.46 -9.73
N GLN A 1010 21.17 -33.66 -10.25
CA GLN A 1010 21.16 -32.21 -10.16
C GLN A 1010 20.33 -31.59 -11.30
N ILE A 1011 19.60 -30.52 -10.98
CA ILE A 1011 18.92 -29.63 -11.92
C ILE A 1011 19.52 -28.23 -11.80
N ASN A 1012 19.97 -27.69 -12.93
CA ASN A 1012 20.38 -26.29 -13.05
C ASN A 1012 19.14 -25.44 -13.41
N HIS A 1013 18.98 -24.26 -12.81
CA HIS A 1013 17.81 -23.41 -13.01
C HIS A 1013 18.17 -21.93 -13.17
N HIS A 1014 17.26 -21.18 -13.81
CA HIS A 1014 17.33 -19.71 -13.92
C HIS A 1014 16.15 -19.02 -13.22
N LEU A 1015 15.47 -19.75 -12.34
CA LEU A 1015 14.35 -19.24 -11.55
C LEU A 1015 14.82 -18.07 -10.68
N SER A 1016 14.04 -16.98 -10.69
CA SER A 1016 14.21 -15.86 -9.76
C SER A 1016 13.94 -16.30 -8.32
N SER A 1017 14.43 -15.54 -7.34
CA SER A 1017 14.13 -15.79 -5.92
C SER A 1017 12.61 -15.86 -5.69
N GLY A 1018 12.13 -16.92 -5.07
CA GLY A 1018 10.69 -17.21 -4.99
C GLY A 1018 10.36 -18.63 -4.53
N VAL A 1019 9.07 -18.95 -4.48
CA VAL A 1019 8.56 -20.27 -4.12
C VAL A 1019 7.97 -20.95 -5.35
N TYR A 1020 8.34 -22.21 -5.56
CA TYR A 1020 7.93 -23.01 -6.71
C TYR A 1020 7.43 -24.39 -6.25
N ILE A 1021 6.64 -25.03 -7.12
CA ILE A 1021 6.15 -26.39 -6.93
C ILE A 1021 6.90 -27.33 -7.88
N VAL A 1022 7.44 -28.43 -7.34
CA VAL A 1022 8.16 -29.44 -8.10
C VAL A 1022 7.36 -30.73 -8.07
N ASN A 1023 6.91 -31.18 -9.23
CA ASN A 1023 6.26 -32.48 -9.41
C ASN A 1023 7.27 -33.48 -9.99
N ILE A 1024 7.42 -34.63 -9.34
CA ILE A 1024 8.36 -35.69 -9.66
C ILE A 1024 7.53 -36.92 -10.01
N ILE A 1025 7.52 -37.31 -11.27
CA ILE A 1025 6.61 -38.34 -11.79
C ILE A 1025 7.43 -39.44 -12.45
N SER A 1026 7.35 -40.65 -11.92
CA SER A 1026 7.83 -41.87 -12.57
C SER A 1026 6.64 -42.82 -12.79
N LYS A 1027 6.90 -44.02 -13.30
CA LYS A 1027 5.87 -45.06 -13.39
C LYS A 1027 5.39 -45.55 -12.01
N ASP A 1028 6.25 -45.46 -10.99
CA ASP A 1028 6.04 -46.08 -9.67
C ASP A 1028 5.64 -45.06 -8.59
N PHE A 1029 5.86 -43.76 -8.83
CA PHE A 1029 5.50 -42.71 -7.87
C PHE A 1029 5.21 -41.38 -8.54
N ASN A 1030 4.33 -40.59 -7.92
CA ASN A 1030 4.02 -39.21 -8.30
C ASN A 1030 4.03 -38.35 -7.03
N VAL A 1031 5.08 -37.54 -6.88
CA VAL A 1031 5.35 -36.80 -5.64
C VAL A 1031 5.51 -35.31 -5.91
N THR A 1032 4.75 -34.51 -5.17
CA THR A 1032 4.85 -33.05 -5.20
C THR A 1032 5.67 -32.54 -4.02
N LYS A 1033 6.62 -31.64 -4.27
CA LYS A 1033 7.47 -31.00 -3.25
C LYS A 1033 7.55 -29.49 -3.46
N LYS A 1034 7.79 -28.75 -2.39
CA LYS A 1034 8.00 -27.29 -2.42
C LYS A 1034 9.47 -26.99 -2.61
N LEU A 1035 9.81 -26.08 -3.53
CA LEU A 1035 11.15 -25.55 -3.74
C LEU A 1035 11.18 -24.06 -3.39
N ILE A 1036 12.14 -23.64 -2.58
CA ILE A 1036 12.41 -22.24 -2.26
C ILE A 1036 13.71 -21.86 -2.97
N VAL A 1037 13.69 -20.85 -3.82
CA VAL A 1037 14.88 -20.30 -4.47
C VAL A 1037 15.24 -18.99 -3.80
N LYS A 1038 16.50 -18.83 -3.39
CA LYS A 1038 17.02 -17.62 -2.74
C LYS A 1038 17.91 -16.81 -3.65
#